data_AF-A0A847G0C0-F1
#
_entry.id   AF-A0A847G0C0-F1
#
_cell.length_a   1.000
_cell.length_b   1.000
_cell.length_c   1.000
_cell.angle_alpha   90.00
_cell.angle_beta   90.00
_cell.angle_gamma   90.00
#
_symmetry.space_group_name_H-M   'P 1'
#
loop_
_entity.id
_entity.type
_entity.pdbx_description
1 polymer ?
#
loop_
_entity_poly.entity_id
_entity_poly.type
_entity_poly.pdbx_seq_one_letter_code
_entity_poly.pdbx_strand_id
1 'polypeptide(L)'
;MNQTSILPPTIIFQSAKLGDPQHIIKELDWAESLLNDGIEPGRVFGVSGGNLPALAFGLALAARRDPQIWERTANAITDFRAFLHGAGSRHIRSLKLNPKYGFYTLQPLRKWVVRYLRERTGRDDWAVSDLGLPIYLCSLDNGAIFHMYGLPDESLQCDHGFVHFGPPQDAPLVDALIASLSTLISTESTAVNGAWRFDCRPAIVDAGPIVADLQASNPRPIIRPRPHTRIRQWQLNWFTSPFIMHSQHERNHTLLASHFLDLQERHKSLKKELANKDLPPASAHNPYLGHVDLPYIGSTEAITNMRQSVENRTQLTARFKEILNGQLDDFPFDRPANVIYGAGGFSGILAGMVTTRAVDDGFALGGGAIRQIFGVSAGVLNGFFHAVQLAAARHPDIYKPAALHALEDLEVLMAHLEPGKFAAINRNPVKLWKGWGNLGPLEGFLLERLSAYTGSNCPAELTFDDILLPLTVCASRTDGYPDYLGMTHPTRLFIWEGRTWEVKPAPVVKAILAGWSMNTYIMPTEINGQQYTDGGGTFYDHGLMVACLDPELTNLLNIHLDEPDGHSYNLPEHFDLVKTAFETHNLCFPEERRRMRKTTDLLYKHFSLRAQAELAGITVPPDFRRNWTIKFSKAIEL
;
A
#
# COMPACT_ATOMS: atom_id res chain seq x y z
N MET A 1 27.19 -19.08 -30.48
CA MET A 1 26.81 -18.81 -29.08
C MET A 1 26.94 -17.31 -28.86
N ASN A 2 25.84 -16.56 -28.90
CA ASN A 2 25.88 -15.14 -28.60
C ASN A 2 26.02 -14.98 -27.09
N GLN A 3 27.18 -14.53 -26.62
CA GLN A 3 27.31 -13.95 -25.29
C GLN A 3 26.41 -12.71 -25.28
N THR A 4 25.18 -12.85 -24.78
CA THR A 4 24.41 -11.70 -24.32
C THR A 4 25.25 -11.05 -23.23
N SER A 5 25.84 -9.89 -23.50
CA SER A 5 26.52 -9.10 -22.49
C SER A 5 25.52 -8.85 -21.36
N ILE A 6 25.70 -9.52 -20.23
CA ILE A 6 24.86 -9.31 -19.06
C ILE A 6 25.09 -7.86 -18.65
N LEU A 7 24.04 -7.04 -18.73
CA LEU A 7 24.14 -5.64 -18.33
C LEU A 7 24.59 -5.58 -16.87
N PRO A 8 25.50 -4.64 -16.53
CA PRO A 8 25.89 -4.40 -15.14
C PRO A 8 24.66 -4.24 -14.24
N PRO A 9 24.64 -4.87 -13.05
CA PRO A 9 23.46 -4.94 -12.20
C PRO A 9 23.10 -3.57 -11.62
N THR A 10 21.83 -3.42 -11.27
CA THR A 10 21.37 -2.34 -10.38
C THR A 10 21.50 -2.81 -8.94
N ILE A 11 22.21 -2.04 -8.12
CA ILE A 11 22.39 -2.30 -6.69
C ILE A 11 21.45 -1.37 -5.92
N ILE A 12 20.65 -1.93 -5.01
CA ILE A 12 19.80 -1.13 -4.12
C ILE A 12 20.25 -1.36 -2.68
N PHE A 13 20.68 -0.28 -2.03
CA PHE A 13 20.86 -0.23 -0.60
C PHE A 13 19.59 0.33 0.05
N GLN A 14 18.97 -0.46 0.92
CA GLN A 14 17.65 -0.19 1.48
C GLN A 14 17.49 -0.69 2.92
N SER A 15 18.56 -0.66 3.71
CA SER A 15 18.56 -1.02 5.13
C SER A 15 17.59 -0.18 5.98
N ALA A 16 17.52 -0.54 7.27
CA ALA A 16 16.61 0.04 8.26
C ALA A 16 16.73 1.56 8.38
N LYS A 17 15.73 2.17 9.03
CA LYS A 17 15.79 3.58 9.46
C LYS A 17 17.02 3.82 10.36
N LEU A 18 17.49 5.06 10.45
CA LEU A 18 18.59 5.48 11.35
C LEU A 18 18.45 5.07 12.82
N GLY A 19 17.26 4.67 13.26
CA GLY A 19 17.02 4.13 14.60
C GLY A 19 17.58 2.73 14.84
N ASP A 20 18.07 2.03 13.81
CA ASP A 20 18.64 0.68 13.93
C ASP A 20 20.00 0.55 13.19
N PRO A 21 21.09 1.11 13.77
CA PRO A 21 22.38 1.19 13.10
C PRO A 21 23.01 -0.17 12.76
N GLN A 22 22.68 -1.24 13.49
CA GLN A 22 23.24 -2.57 13.25
C GLN A 22 22.88 -3.10 11.86
N HIS A 23 21.67 -2.82 11.38
CA HIS A 23 21.24 -3.22 10.04
C HIS A 23 21.89 -2.38 8.94
N ILE A 24 22.20 -1.12 9.22
CA ILE A 24 22.97 -0.26 8.30
C ILE A 24 24.42 -0.75 8.21
N ILE A 25 25.01 -1.18 9.34
CA ILE A 25 26.35 -1.77 9.39
C ILE A 25 26.43 -3.06 8.56
N LYS A 26 25.47 -3.97 8.68
CA LYS A 26 25.40 -5.17 7.84
C LYS A 26 25.37 -4.84 6.34
N GLU A 27 24.67 -3.79 5.97
CA GLU A 27 24.61 -3.34 4.58
C GLU A 27 25.92 -2.67 4.12
N LEU A 28 26.68 -2.03 5.01
CA LEU A 28 28.07 -1.60 4.75
C LEU A 28 29.01 -2.79 4.57
N ASP A 29 28.86 -3.86 5.33
CA ASP A 29 29.63 -5.12 5.16
C ASP A 29 29.37 -5.75 3.79
N TRP A 30 28.11 -5.74 3.36
CA TRP A 30 27.74 -6.16 2.03
C TRP A 30 28.26 -5.22 0.93
N ALA A 31 28.24 -3.90 1.16
CA ALA A 31 28.84 -2.94 0.24
C ALA A 31 30.35 -3.17 0.05
N GLU A 32 31.07 -3.50 1.13
CA GLU A 32 32.49 -3.86 1.08
C GLU A 32 32.72 -5.15 0.29
N SER A 33 31.88 -6.18 0.48
CA SER A 33 31.98 -7.42 -0.29
C SER A 33 31.77 -7.17 -1.79
N LEU A 34 30.76 -6.39 -2.16
CA LEU A 34 30.50 -6.01 -3.56
C LEU A 34 31.71 -5.31 -4.19
N LEU A 35 32.36 -4.39 -3.47
CA LEU A 35 33.58 -3.74 -3.94
C LEU A 35 34.76 -4.70 -4.05
N ASN A 36 34.95 -5.59 -3.08
CA ASN A 36 36.06 -6.55 -3.08
C ASN A 36 35.92 -7.61 -4.18
N ASP A 37 34.68 -8.00 -4.48
CA ASP A 37 34.34 -8.92 -5.56
C ASP A 37 34.42 -8.28 -6.95
N GLY A 38 34.71 -6.97 -7.04
CA GLY A 38 34.83 -6.24 -8.30
C GLY A 38 33.51 -6.10 -9.05
N ILE A 39 32.37 -6.09 -8.34
CA ILE A 39 31.05 -5.91 -8.95
C ILE A 39 30.91 -4.46 -9.39
N GLU A 40 31.03 -4.23 -10.70
CA GLU A 40 30.78 -2.93 -11.30
C GLU A 40 29.28 -2.67 -11.45
N PRO A 41 28.71 -1.66 -10.75
CA PRO A 41 27.29 -1.38 -10.84
C PRO A 41 26.94 -0.66 -12.15
N GLY A 42 25.79 -1.01 -12.71
CA GLY A 42 25.14 -0.21 -13.74
C GLY A 42 24.47 1.03 -13.16
N ARG A 43 23.83 0.87 -11.99
CA ARG A 43 23.16 1.93 -11.21
C ARG A 43 23.19 1.55 -9.73
N VAL A 44 23.21 2.55 -8.85
CA VAL A 44 23.15 2.38 -7.39
C VAL A 44 22.05 3.26 -6.83
N PHE A 45 21.14 2.69 -6.03
CA PHE A 45 20.08 3.43 -5.34
C PHE A 45 20.25 3.30 -3.83
N GLY A 46 20.17 4.43 -3.11
CA GLY A 46 20.10 4.48 -1.65
C GLY A 46 18.70 4.86 -1.20
N VAL A 47 18.11 4.07 -0.29
CA VAL A 47 16.74 4.29 0.21
C VAL A 47 16.72 4.21 1.73
N SER A 48 16.14 5.23 2.38
CA SER A 48 16.15 5.38 3.83
C SER A 48 17.57 5.28 4.40
N GLY A 49 17.81 4.50 5.48
CA GLY A 49 19.15 4.27 6.00
C GLY A 49 20.15 3.72 4.98
N GLY A 50 19.68 3.06 3.91
CA GLY A 50 20.49 2.60 2.79
C GLY A 50 21.19 3.72 2.01
N ASN A 51 20.80 4.98 2.17
CA ASN A 51 21.54 6.12 1.63
C ASN A 51 22.96 6.26 2.23
N LEU A 52 23.17 5.82 3.48
CA LEU A 52 24.51 5.84 4.10
C LEU A 52 25.46 4.81 3.45
N PRO A 53 25.10 3.51 3.35
CA PRO A 53 25.87 2.54 2.59
C PRO A 53 26.04 2.91 1.11
N ALA A 54 25.00 3.44 0.46
CA ALA A 54 25.10 3.90 -0.93
C ALA A 54 26.19 4.97 -1.08
N LEU A 55 26.18 6.01 -0.23
CA LEU A 55 27.20 7.06 -0.27
C LEU A 55 28.60 6.52 0.03
N ALA A 56 28.75 5.69 1.06
CA ALA A 56 30.04 5.12 1.43
C ALA A 56 30.62 4.24 0.29
N PHE A 57 29.77 3.43 -0.33
CA PHE A 57 30.10 2.64 -1.51
C PHE A 57 30.49 3.53 -2.70
N GLY A 58 29.71 4.59 -2.97
CA GLY A 58 29.96 5.55 -4.04
C GLY A 58 31.29 6.27 -3.87
N LEU A 59 31.61 6.75 -2.66
CA LEU A 59 32.88 7.41 -2.34
C LEU A 59 34.10 6.49 -2.51
N ALA A 60 33.97 5.22 -2.10
CA ALA A 60 35.05 4.24 -2.27
C ALA A 60 35.22 3.82 -3.73
N LEU A 61 34.13 3.72 -4.50
CA LEU A 61 34.19 3.43 -5.94
C LEU A 61 34.73 4.63 -6.74
N ALA A 62 34.35 5.85 -6.37
CA ALA A 62 34.87 7.08 -6.97
C ALA A 62 36.39 7.18 -6.76
N ALA A 63 36.89 6.83 -5.58
CA ALA A 63 38.33 6.75 -5.30
C ALA A 63 39.09 5.79 -6.22
N ARG A 64 38.45 4.69 -6.66
CA ARG A 64 39.04 3.74 -7.61
C ARG A 64 39.04 4.26 -9.05
N ARG A 65 38.02 5.03 -9.45
CA ARG A 65 37.85 5.52 -10.83
C ARG A 65 38.57 6.84 -11.08
N ASP A 66 38.55 7.74 -10.11
CA ASP A 66 39.22 9.03 -10.16
C ASP A 66 39.96 9.33 -8.85
N PRO A 67 41.15 8.72 -8.68
CA PRO A 67 41.96 8.93 -7.47
C PRO A 67 42.46 10.37 -7.33
N GLN A 68 42.51 11.17 -8.39
CA GLN A 68 43.01 12.55 -8.29
C GLN A 68 42.16 13.41 -7.36
N ILE A 69 40.85 13.15 -7.36
CA ILE A 69 39.88 13.84 -6.52
C ILE A 69 39.58 13.04 -5.25
N TRP A 70 39.40 11.72 -5.38
CA TRP A 70 38.74 10.90 -4.37
C TRP A 70 39.67 9.91 -3.65
N GLU A 71 40.99 9.86 -3.90
CA GLU A 71 41.90 8.86 -3.30
C GLU A 71 41.73 8.72 -1.77
N ARG A 72 41.57 9.83 -1.06
CA ARG A 72 41.43 9.85 0.41
C ARG A 72 40.10 9.29 0.91
N THR A 73 39.12 9.05 0.04
CA THR A 73 37.84 8.41 0.37
C THR A 73 37.83 6.91 0.09
N ALA A 74 38.96 6.30 -0.29
CA ALA A 74 39.05 4.85 -0.55
C ALA A 74 38.57 3.98 0.64
N ASN A 75 38.73 4.46 1.88
CA ASN A 75 38.30 3.78 3.10
C ASN A 75 36.92 4.23 3.61
N ALA A 76 36.09 4.85 2.77
CA ALA A 76 34.80 5.43 3.19
C ALA A 76 33.88 4.42 3.89
N ILE A 77 33.81 3.17 3.39
CA ILE A 77 32.99 2.12 4.03
C ILE A 77 33.46 1.86 5.45
N THR A 78 34.76 1.67 5.66
CA THR A 78 35.37 1.46 6.97
C THR A 78 35.12 2.62 7.93
N ASP A 79 35.26 3.86 7.44
CA ASP A 79 35.07 5.06 8.26
C ASP A 79 33.60 5.25 8.68
N PHE A 80 32.65 5.02 7.76
CA PHE A 80 31.22 5.07 8.06
C PHE A 80 30.82 3.97 9.04
N ARG A 81 31.34 2.75 8.85
CA ARG A 81 31.14 1.62 9.76
C ARG A 81 31.65 1.94 11.17
N ALA A 82 32.87 2.47 11.28
CA ALA A 82 33.48 2.84 12.55
C ALA A 82 32.66 3.93 13.27
N PHE A 83 32.18 4.94 12.53
CA PHE A 83 31.28 5.95 13.08
C PHE A 83 30.01 5.33 13.64
N LEU A 84 29.31 4.49 12.87
CA LEU A 84 28.06 3.87 13.31
C LEU A 84 28.23 2.93 14.50
N HIS A 85 29.34 2.19 14.60
CA HIS A 85 29.66 1.37 15.76
C HIS A 85 29.85 2.19 17.04
N GLY A 86 30.52 3.34 16.94
CA GLY A 86 30.77 4.23 18.09
C GLY A 86 29.64 5.23 18.38
N ALA A 87 28.67 5.37 17.47
CA ALA A 87 27.67 6.42 17.53
C ALA A 87 26.51 6.08 18.49
N GLY A 88 26.53 6.66 19.69
CA GLY A 88 25.29 6.89 20.46
C GLY A 88 24.34 7.90 19.79
N SER A 89 23.06 7.94 20.22
CA SER A 89 22.01 8.79 19.62
C SER A 89 22.41 10.25 19.42
N ARG A 90 23.16 10.85 20.37
CA ARG A 90 23.60 12.26 20.31
C ARG A 90 24.55 12.58 19.15
N HIS A 91 25.25 11.58 18.62
CA HIS A 91 26.16 11.74 17.49
C HIS A 91 25.43 11.73 16.15
N ILE A 92 24.22 11.15 16.12
CA ILE A 92 23.36 11.09 14.93
C ILE A 92 22.36 12.24 14.94
N ARG A 93 21.73 12.49 16.10
CA ARG A 93 20.60 13.41 16.23
C ARG A 93 20.59 14.16 17.56
N SER A 94 20.01 15.35 17.56
CA SER A 94 19.81 16.16 18.78
C SER A 94 18.35 16.59 18.92
N LEU A 95 17.87 16.75 20.15
CA LEU A 95 16.51 17.22 20.43
C LEU A 95 16.33 18.66 19.94
N LYS A 96 15.15 18.96 19.40
CA LYS A 96 14.71 20.31 19.08
C LYS A 96 13.96 20.91 20.26
N LEU A 97 14.14 22.21 20.48
CA LEU A 97 13.33 22.97 21.45
C LEU A 97 11.88 23.10 21.00
N ASN A 98 11.67 23.27 19.68
CA ASN A 98 10.34 23.30 19.08
C ASN A 98 10.10 21.98 18.31
N PRO A 99 9.29 21.05 18.85
CA PRO A 99 9.03 19.75 18.24
C PRO A 99 7.96 19.80 17.14
N LYS A 100 7.45 20.99 16.77
CA LYS A 100 6.35 21.16 15.81
C LYS A 100 6.52 20.32 14.56
N TYR A 101 7.76 20.09 14.10
CA TYR A 101 8.05 19.40 12.86
C TYR A 101 9.03 18.23 13.05
N GLY A 102 8.94 17.55 14.19
CA GLY A 102 9.85 16.47 14.57
C GLY A 102 10.58 16.77 15.87
N PHE A 103 10.77 15.72 16.66
CA PHE A 103 11.46 15.80 17.96
C PHE A 103 12.96 16.05 17.83
N TYR A 104 13.54 15.61 16.72
CA TYR A 104 14.97 15.61 16.50
C TYR A 104 15.38 16.39 15.26
N THR A 105 16.61 16.86 15.25
CA THR A 105 17.33 17.31 14.06
C THR A 105 18.52 16.39 13.80
N LEU A 106 18.89 16.23 12.54
CA LEU A 106 20.07 15.47 12.09
C LEU A 106 21.33 16.34 11.99
N GLN A 107 21.34 17.55 12.58
CA GLN A 107 22.54 18.41 12.62
C GLN A 107 23.82 17.71 13.09
N PRO A 108 23.82 16.82 14.11
CA PRO A 108 25.02 16.10 14.49
C PRO A 108 25.59 15.21 13.37
N LEU A 109 24.73 14.43 12.69
CA LEU A 109 25.12 13.64 11.54
C LEU A 109 25.61 14.52 10.39
N ARG A 110 24.89 15.60 10.07
CA ARG A 110 25.29 16.58 9.04
C ARG A 110 26.70 17.11 9.30
N LYS A 111 27.00 17.53 10.54
CA LYS A 111 28.32 18.04 10.93
C LYS A 111 29.41 16.99 10.76
N TRP A 112 29.11 15.73 11.08
CA TRP A 112 30.07 14.64 10.91
C TRP A 112 30.37 14.41 9.42
N VAL A 113 29.35 14.33 8.56
CA VAL A 113 29.54 14.14 7.10
C VAL A 113 30.28 15.32 6.47
N VAL A 114 29.90 16.56 6.81
CA VAL A 114 30.59 17.77 6.34
C VAL A 114 32.07 17.74 6.73
N ARG A 115 32.38 17.44 8.00
CA ARG A 115 33.76 17.35 8.47
C ARG A 115 34.51 16.25 7.72
N TYR A 116 33.90 15.08 7.57
CA TYR A 116 34.48 13.96 6.82
C TYR A 116 34.84 14.37 5.39
N LEU A 117 33.92 15.00 4.66
CA LEU A 117 34.17 15.45 3.28
C LEU A 117 35.29 16.49 3.23
N ARG A 118 35.30 17.50 4.12
CA ARG A 118 36.38 18.50 4.17
C ARG A 118 37.74 17.87 4.45
N GLU A 119 37.81 16.95 5.40
CA GLU A 119 39.07 16.29 5.78
C GLU A 119 39.61 15.40 4.65
N ARG A 120 38.73 14.75 3.88
CA ARG A 120 39.13 13.85 2.79
C ARG A 120 39.35 14.58 1.46
N THR A 121 38.57 15.61 1.13
CA THR A 121 38.53 16.21 -0.21
C THR A 121 38.89 17.70 -0.24
N GLY A 122 39.05 18.34 0.93
CA GLY A 122 39.33 19.78 1.05
C GLY A 122 38.10 20.69 0.96
N ARG A 123 36.92 20.17 0.61
CA ARG A 123 35.64 20.91 0.52
C ARG A 123 34.44 20.02 0.89
N ASP A 124 33.25 20.59 1.05
CA ASP A 124 32.02 19.88 1.42
C ASP A 124 30.79 20.24 0.58
N ASP A 125 30.93 21.20 -0.32
CA ASP A 125 29.90 21.69 -1.25
C ASP A 125 29.84 20.86 -2.55
N TRP A 126 30.07 19.55 -2.42
CA TRP A 126 29.91 18.58 -3.51
C TRP A 126 28.43 18.38 -3.84
N ALA A 127 28.14 18.21 -5.13
CA ALA A 127 26.90 17.64 -5.62
C ALA A 127 26.96 16.11 -5.64
N VAL A 128 25.82 15.43 -5.75
CA VAL A 128 25.82 13.95 -5.85
C VAL A 128 26.46 13.51 -7.17
N SER A 129 26.20 14.23 -8.27
CA SER A 129 26.75 13.89 -9.59
C SER A 129 28.29 14.02 -9.67
N ASP A 130 28.91 14.81 -8.80
CA ASP A 130 30.38 15.00 -8.76
C ASP A 130 31.15 13.71 -8.44
N LEU A 131 30.48 12.69 -7.89
CA LEU A 131 31.08 11.36 -7.72
C LEU A 131 31.42 10.69 -9.06
N GLY A 132 30.85 11.15 -10.19
CA GLY A 132 31.07 10.57 -11.51
C GLY A 132 30.50 9.15 -11.66
N LEU A 133 29.51 8.80 -10.84
CA LEU A 133 28.91 7.47 -10.75
C LEU A 133 27.39 7.55 -10.94
N PRO A 134 26.75 6.50 -11.48
CA PRO A 134 25.29 6.39 -11.55
C PRO A 134 24.70 6.02 -10.18
N ILE A 135 24.94 6.87 -9.19
CA ILE A 135 24.44 6.74 -7.81
C ILE A 135 23.32 7.74 -7.57
N TYR A 136 22.25 7.24 -6.95
CA TYR A 136 21.04 8.00 -6.66
C TYR A 136 20.71 7.91 -5.17
N LEU A 137 20.76 9.04 -4.47
CA LEU A 137 20.25 9.15 -3.11
C LEU A 137 18.76 9.49 -3.17
N CYS A 138 17.91 8.72 -2.51
CA CYS A 138 16.46 8.82 -2.72
C CYS A 138 15.72 9.34 -1.50
N SER A 139 14.72 10.19 -1.76
CA SER A 139 13.82 10.75 -0.75
C SER A 139 12.37 10.77 -1.24
N LEU A 140 11.48 11.29 -0.39
CA LEU A 140 10.09 11.59 -0.72
C LEU A 140 9.76 13.07 -0.55
N ASP A 141 8.67 13.45 -1.19
CA ASP A 141 7.99 14.73 -0.99
C ASP A 141 6.64 14.57 -0.30
N ASN A 142 5.96 15.69 -0.05
CA ASN A 142 4.65 15.73 0.59
C ASN A 142 3.53 15.05 -0.22
N GLY A 143 3.76 14.59 -1.46
CA GLY A 143 2.86 13.71 -2.19
C GLY A 143 3.20 12.23 -2.09
N ALA A 144 4.19 11.86 -1.27
CA ALA A 144 4.80 10.54 -1.27
C ALA A 144 5.31 10.14 -2.68
N ILE A 145 5.82 11.11 -3.45
CA ILE A 145 6.45 10.90 -4.75
C ILE A 145 7.95 10.65 -4.54
N PHE A 146 8.49 9.64 -5.24
CA PHE A 146 9.89 9.22 -5.16
C PHE A 146 10.79 10.18 -5.93
N HIS A 147 11.80 10.72 -5.25
CA HIS A 147 12.80 11.62 -5.83
C HIS A 147 14.19 10.97 -5.78
N MET A 148 14.98 11.20 -6.83
CA MET A 148 16.31 10.62 -6.99
C MET A 148 17.34 11.75 -7.18
N TYR A 149 18.38 11.77 -6.35
CA TYR A 149 19.45 12.76 -6.43
C TYR A 149 20.74 12.15 -6.96
N GLY A 150 21.23 12.63 -8.10
CA GLY A 150 22.41 12.07 -8.77
C GLY A 150 22.59 12.59 -10.18
N LEU A 151 23.41 11.90 -10.97
CA LEU A 151 23.62 12.23 -12.38
C LEU A 151 22.28 12.23 -13.15
N PRO A 152 21.91 13.30 -13.88
CA PRO A 152 20.68 13.31 -14.67
C PRO A 152 20.60 12.12 -15.64
N ASP A 153 19.45 11.45 -15.67
CA ASP A 153 19.19 10.29 -16.53
C ASP A 153 17.72 10.26 -16.94
N GLU A 154 17.43 10.81 -18.13
CA GLU A 154 16.07 10.87 -18.70
C GLU A 154 15.45 9.48 -18.95
N SER A 155 16.24 8.41 -18.92
CA SER A 155 15.69 7.05 -19.02
C SER A 155 15.07 6.55 -17.73
N LEU A 156 15.33 7.21 -16.59
CA LEU A 156 14.82 6.85 -15.27
C LEU A 156 13.59 7.67 -14.90
N GLN A 157 12.48 7.42 -15.59
CA GLN A 157 11.19 8.01 -15.28
C GLN A 157 10.09 7.00 -15.55
N CYS A 158 8.97 7.10 -14.83
CA CYS A 158 7.81 6.24 -15.07
C CYS A 158 6.52 6.87 -14.55
N ASP A 159 5.39 6.43 -15.12
CA ASP A 159 4.06 6.84 -14.70
C ASP A 159 3.33 5.69 -14.01
N HIS A 160 2.65 6.02 -12.91
CA HIS A 160 1.77 5.10 -12.19
C HIS A 160 0.38 5.73 -12.12
N GLY A 161 -0.46 5.42 -13.11
CA GLY A 161 -1.75 6.08 -13.25
C GLY A 161 -1.54 7.59 -13.42
N PHE A 162 -2.00 8.38 -12.45
CA PHE A 162 -1.94 9.84 -12.47
C PHE A 162 -0.68 10.44 -11.80
N VAL A 163 0.25 9.61 -11.32
CA VAL A 163 1.47 10.07 -10.64
C VAL A 163 2.69 9.86 -11.53
N HIS A 164 3.46 10.93 -11.71
CA HIS A 164 4.68 10.96 -12.50
C HIS A 164 5.92 10.92 -11.61
N PHE A 165 6.79 9.93 -11.84
CA PHE A 165 8.14 9.89 -11.26
C PHE A 165 9.13 10.45 -12.28
N GLY A 166 9.59 11.68 -12.02
CA GLY A 166 10.51 12.39 -12.91
C GLY A 166 11.94 11.85 -12.89
N PRO A 167 12.78 12.29 -13.86
CA PRO A 167 14.18 11.88 -13.94
C PRO A 167 14.98 12.32 -12.72
N PRO A 168 16.12 11.66 -12.42
CA PRO A 168 17.03 12.09 -11.38
C PRO A 168 17.49 13.54 -11.60
N GLN A 169 17.57 14.28 -10.51
CA GLN A 169 18.03 15.66 -10.50
C GLN A 169 19.30 15.75 -9.67
N ASP A 170 20.27 16.55 -10.10
CA ASP A 170 21.44 16.75 -9.25
C ASP A 170 21.11 17.64 -8.05
N ALA A 171 21.83 17.46 -6.96
CA ALA A 171 21.60 18.18 -5.70
C ALA A 171 22.88 18.22 -4.85
N PRO A 172 22.98 19.18 -3.91
CA PRO A 172 24.04 19.16 -2.90
C PRO A 172 24.03 17.84 -2.13
N LEU A 173 25.17 17.15 -2.11
CA LEU A 173 25.32 15.77 -1.61
C LEU A 173 24.87 15.65 -0.15
N VAL A 174 25.31 16.59 0.69
CA VAL A 174 24.96 16.59 2.12
C VAL A 174 23.47 16.84 2.32
N ASP A 175 22.85 17.72 1.53
CA ASP A 175 21.41 18.01 1.66
C ASP A 175 20.57 16.81 1.22
N ALA A 176 20.92 16.19 0.08
CA ALA A 176 20.29 14.97 -0.41
C ALA A 176 20.41 13.80 0.60
N LEU A 177 21.60 13.61 1.19
CA LEU A 177 21.81 12.59 2.22
C LEU A 177 20.98 12.87 3.48
N ILE A 178 20.97 14.10 3.99
CA ILE A 178 20.26 14.39 5.23
C ILE A 178 18.74 14.30 5.01
N ALA A 179 18.22 14.80 3.88
CA ALA A 179 16.81 14.67 3.53
C ALA A 179 16.36 13.21 3.42
N SER A 180 17.14 12.36 2.75
CA SER A 180 16.83 10.94 2.58
C SER A 180 16.85 10.13 3.88
N LEU A 181 17.47 10.67 4.93
CA LEU A 181 17.53 10.08 6.27
C LEU A 181 16.56 10.73 7.28
N SER A 182 15.89 11.82 6.89
CA SER A 182 14.93 12.56 7.72
C SER A 182 13.60 11.80 7.85
N THR A 183 13.54 10.80 8.72
CA THR A 183 12.34 10.01 9.02
C THR A 183 11.19 10.86 9.60
N LEU A 184 10.05 10.83 8.91
CA LEU A 184 8.76 11.40 9.33
C LEU A 184 8.43 11.11 10.80
N ILE A 185 7.76 12.07 11.47
CA ILE A 185 7.45 12.09 12.91
C ILE A 185 8.68 12.30 13.82
N SER A 186 9.82 11.70 13.48
CA SER A 186 10.97 11.68 14.39
C SER A 186 11.92 12.85 14.16
N THR A 187 12.23 13.17 12.92
CA THR A 187 13.24 14.15 12.53
C THR A 187 12.64 15.19 11.60
N GLU A 188 13.14 16.42 11.67
CA GLU A 188 12.74 17.48 10.75
C GLU A 188 13.08 17.16 9.28
N SER A 189 12.21 17.60 8.37
CA SER A 189 12.48 17.61 6.93
C SER A 189 13.66 18.52 6.61
N THR A 190 14.31 18.23 5.48
CA THR A 190 15.44 19.04 4.97
C THR A 190 15.11 19.54 3.57
N ALA A 191 15.46 20.79 3.29
CA ALA A 191 15.29 21.35 1.96
C ALA A 191 16.38 20.80 1.02
N VAL A 192 15.97 20.37 -0.16
CA VAL A 192 16.85 19.99 -1.27
C VAL A 192 16.35 20.73 -2.51
N ASN A 193 17.24 21.48 -3.17
CA ASN A 193 16.88 22.33 -4.31
C ASN A 193 15.68 23.27 -4.02
N GLY A 194 15.59 23.78 -2.80
CA GLY A 194 14.52 24.69 -2.37
C GLY A 194 13.20 24.03 -1.96
N ALA A 195 13.04 22.71 -2.09
CA ALA A 195 11.83 21.98 -1.71
C ALA A 195 12.07 21.10 -0.47
N TRP A 196 11.07 20.98 0.41
CA TRP A 196 11.18 20.14 1.61
C TRP A 196 11.05 18.65 1.27
N ARG A 197 11.98 17.86 1.80
CA ARG A 197 12.10 16.42 1.54
C ARG A 197 12.28 15.64 2.84
N PHE A 198 11.91 14.37 2.78
CA PHE A 198 12.01 13.45 3.91
C PHE A 198 12.32 12.02 3.45
N ASP A 199 12.63 11.16 4.41
CA ASP A 199 12.92 9.74 4.22
C ASP A 199 11.81 9.01 3.44
N CYS A 200 12.21 8.05 2.61
CA CYS A 200 11.31 7.19 1.88
C CYS A 200 10.39 6.31 2.75
N ARG A 201 10.76 6.04 4.00
CA ARG A 201 9.95 5.18 4.88
C ARG A 201 8.94 5.97 5.72
N PRO A 202 7.68 5.50 5.80
CA PRO A 202 7.24 4.13 5.54
C PRO A 202 6.73 3.83 4.13
N ALA A 203 6.54 4.84 3.27
CA ALA A 203 5.83 4.66 1.99
C ALA A 203 6.58 3.74 1.00
N ILE A 204 7.91 3.80 0.98
CA ILE A 204 8.75 2.95 0.13
C ILE A 204 9.78 2.24 1.01
N VAL A 205 9.49 0.98 1.30
CA VAL A 205 10.37 0.11 2.12
C VAL A 205 11.28 -0.75 1.26
N ASP A 206 10.71 -1.30 0.18
CA ASP A 206 11.43 -2.08 -0.81
C ASP A 206 11.33 -1.34 -2.13
N ALA A 207 12.43 -0.75 -2.59
CA ALA A 207 12.44 0.04 -3.81
C ALA A 207 12.57 -0.81 -5.08
N GLY A 208 12.78 -2.13 -4.96
CA GLY A 208 12.92 -3.04 -6.09
C GLY A 208 11.81 -2.88 -7.16
N PRO A 209 10.51 -2.88 -6.79
CA PRO A 209 9.41 -2.66 -7.71
C PRO A 209 9.48 -1.33 -8.48
N ILE A 210 9.74 -0.22 -7.78
CA ILE A 210 9.82 1.12 -8.38
C ILE A 210 11.02 1.19 -9.33
N VAL A 211 12.18 0.68 -8.89
CA VAL A 211 13.38 0.62 -9.73
C VAL A 211 13.17 -0.27 -10.96
N ALA A 212 12.46 -1.39 -10.83
CA ALA A 212 12.13 -2.24 -11.98
C ALA A 212 11.25 -1.52 -13.02
N ASP A 213 10.37 -0.64 -12.57
CA ASP A 213 9.52 0.19 -13.43
C ASP A 213 10.30 1.33 -14.08
N LEU A 214 11.12 2.06 -13.31
CA LEU A 214 12.02 3.10 -13.80
C LEU A 214 13.00 2.58 -14.86
N GLN A 215 13.35 1.30 -14.79
CA GLN A 215 14.28 0.65 -15.72
C GLN A 215 13.57 -0.17 -16.81
N ALA A 216 12.26 -0.02 -17.01
CA ALA A 216 11.51 -0.87 -17.94
C ALA A 216 12.04 -0.82 -19.39
N SER A 217 12.58 0.32 -19.83
CA SER A 217 13.18 0.51 -21.15
C SER A 217 14.56 -0.15 -21.31
N ASN A 218 15.30 -0.31 -20.21
CA ASN A 218 16.64 -0.91 -20.17
C ASN A 218 16.79 -1.76 -18.89
N PRO A 219 16.12 -2.93 -18.83
CA PRO A 219 16.04 -3.72 -17.62
C PRO A 219 17.41 -4.31 -17.26
N ARG A 220 17.82 -4.13 -16.00
CA ARG A 220 19.06 -4.68 -15.43
C ARG A 220 18.72 -5.67 -14.33
N PRO A 221 19.58 -6.67 -14.06
CA PRO A 221 19.45 -7.49 -12.86
C PRO A 221 19.46 -6.60 -11.61
N ILE A 222 18.45 -6.73 -10.76
CA ILE A 222 18.37 -5.98 -9.49
C ILE A 222 18.92 -6.86 -8.37
N ILE A 223 19.92 -6.36 -7.65
CA ILE A 223 20.48 -7.01 -6.46
C ILE A 223 20.22 -6.10 -5.27
N ARG A 224 19.56 -6.64 -4.24
CA ARG A 224 19.11 -5.88 -3.09
C ARG A 224 18.94 -6.79 -1.86
N PRO A 225 19.12 -6.27 -0.64
CA PRO A 225 18.80 -7.00 0.56
C PRO A 225 17.29 -6.96 0.84
N ARG A 226 16.84 -7.90 1.68
CA ARG A 226 15.50 -7.86 2.27
C ARG A 226 15.45 -6.68 3.24
N PRO A 227 14.54 -5.71 3.05
CA PRO A 227 14.41 -4.58 3.97
C PRO A 227 14.13 -5.05 5.39
N HIS A 228 14.85 -4.48 6.37
CA HIS A 228 14.54 -4.71 7.78
C HIS A 228 13.29 -3.92 8.19
N THR A 229 12.27 -4.59 8.74
CA THR A 229 11.00 -4.01 9.16
C THR A 229 10.64 -4.49 10.57
N ARG A 230 10.92 -3.67 11.58
CA ARG A 230 10.69 -4.05 12.98
C ARG A 230 9.22 -3.90 13.35
N ILE A 231 8.54 -5.01 13.61
CA ILE A 231 7.22 -5.01 14.25
C ILE A 231 7.39 -4.74 15.74
N ARG A 232 6.75 -3.67 16.23
CA ARG A 232 6.81 -3.32 17.66
C ARG A 232 5.72 -4.07 18.42
N GLN A 233 6.10 -4.77 19.48
CA GLN A 233 5.17 -5.44 20.41
C GLN A 233 4.60 -4.42 21.41
N TRP A 234 3.90 -3.43 20.90
CA TRP A 234 3.25 -2.40 21.70
C TRP A 234 1.80 -2.78 21.96
N GLN A 235 1.30 -2.46 23.15
CA GLN A 235 -0.13 -2.61 23.43
C GLN A 235 -0.92 -1.60 22.62
N LEU A 236 -1.84 -2.08 21.78
CA LEU A 236 -2.70 -1.23 20.95
C LEU A 236 -3.57 -0.31 21.81
N ASN A 237 -3.47 0.99 21.53
CA ASN A 237 -4.32 2.07 22.05
C ASN A 237 -4.29 3.24 21.05
N TRP A 238 -5.11 4.26 21.26
CA TRP A 238 -5.22 5.40 20.33
C TRP A 238 -3.89 6.15 20.13
N PHE A 239 -2.95 6.13 21.09
CA PHE A 239 -1.65 6.78 20.97
C PHE A 239 -0.61 5.93 20.22
N THR A 240 -0.62 4.62 20.45
CA THR A 240 0.36 3.68 19.86
C THR A 240 -0.09 3.14 18.50
N SER A 241 -1.38 3.17 18.19
CA SER A 241 -1.98 2.64 16.96
C SER A 241 -1.25 3.12 15.69
N PRO A 242 -1.01 4.44 15.48
CA PRO A 242 -0.33 4.91 14.26
C PRO A 242 1.07 4.31 14.07
N PHE A 243 1.81 4.11 15.17
CA PHE A 243 3.15 3.51 15.11
C PHE A 243 3.11 2.00 14.85
N ILE A 244 2.10 1.31 15.36
CA ILE A 244 1.87 -0.11 15.09
C ILE A 244 1.51 -0.29 13.61
N MET A 245 0.58 0.51 13.09
CA MET A 245 0.22 0.53 11.67
C MET A 245 1.43 0.73 10.77
N HIS A 246 2.30 1.70 11.08
CA HIS A 246 3.54 1.91 10.34
C HIS A 246 4.36 0.63 10.22
N SER A 247 4.59 -0.05 11.35
CA SER A 247 5.38 -1.27 11.33
C SER A 247 4.71 -2.41 10.54
N GLN A 248 3.38 -2.46 10.52
CA GLN A 248 2.61 -3.43 9.75
C GLN A 248 2.66 -3.12 8.26
N HIS A 249 2.46 -1.85 7.86
CA HIS A 249 2.61 -1.40 6.47
C HIS A 249 4.01 -1.68 5.93
N GLU A 250 5.06 -1.39 6.70
CA GLU A 250 6.42 -1.64 6.24
C GLU A 250 6.67 -3.12 5.92
N ARG A 251 6.20 -4.01 6.81
CA ARG A 251 6.25 -5.46 6.59
C ARG A 251 5.44 -5.87 5.37
N ASN A 252 4.20 -5.39 5.25
CA ASN A 252 3.30 -5.75 4.16
C ASN A 252 3.84 -5.27 2.81
N HIS A 253 4.39 -4.06 2.73
CA HIS A 253 5.02 -3.54 1.52
C HIS A 253 6.19 -4.43 1.06
N THR A 254 7.00 -4.92 2.00
CA THR A 254 8.11 -5.85 1.69
C THR A 254 7.60 -7.18 1.10
N LEU A 255 6.49 -7.69 1.64
CA LEU A 255 5.81 -8.89 1.13
C LEU A 255 5.30 -8.68 -0.30
N LEU A 256 4.57 -7.58 -0.53
CA LEU A 256 3.97 -7.21 -1.81
C LEU A 256 5.04 -6.99 -2.90
N ALA A 257 6.12 -6.30 -2.56
CA ALA A 257 7.21 -5.99 -3.49
C ALA A 257 7.82 -7.25 -4.11
N SER A 258 8.04 -8.28 -3.29
CA SER A 258 8.62 -9.53 -3.76
C SER A 258 7.69 -10.28 -4.72
N HIS A 259 6.37 -10.22 -4.48
CA HIS A 259 5.34 -10.85 -5.31
C HIS A 259 5.13 -10.12 -6.63
N PHE A 260 5.13 -8.79 -6.60
CA PHE A 260 5.08 -7.97 -7.81
C PHE A 260 6.25 -8.30 -8.75
N LEU A 261 7.47 -8.31 -8.23
CA LEU A 261 8.67 -8.60 -9.03
C LEU A 261 8.66 -10.04 -9.57
N ASP A 262 8.22 -11.03 -8.78
CA ASP A 262 8.04 -12.41 -9.24
C ASP A 262 7.00 -12.52 -10.36
N LEU A 263 5.85 -11.84 -10.22
CA LEU A 263 4.80 -11.80 -11.24
C LEU A 263 5.31 -11.14 -12.52
N GLN A 264 6.06 -10.04 -12.38
CA GLN A 264 6.62 -9.30 -13.49
C GLN A 264 7.56 -10.18 -14.31
N GLU A 265 8.41 -10.97 -13.66
CA GLU A 265 9.33 -11.87 -14.36
C GLU A 265 8.61 -13.06 -15.02
N ARG A 266 7.59 -13.63 -14.35
CA ARG A 266 6.70 -14.65 -14.98
C ARG A 266 6.02 -14.12 -16.22
N HIS A 267 5.49 -12.90 -16.14
CA HIS A 267 4.81 -12.25 -17.25
C HIS A 267 5.78 -11.96 -18.41
N LYS A 268 6.95 -11.40 -18.12
CA LYS A 268 8.01 -11.14 -19.12
C LYS A 268 8.46 -12.43 -19.80
N SER A 269 8.69 -13.50 -19.03
CA SER A 269 9.09 -14.81 -19.53
C SER A 269 8.04 -15.39 -20.49
N LEU A 270 6.78 -15.39 -20.10
CA LEU A 270 5.69 -15.88 -20.94
C LEU A 270 5.51 -15.03 -22.20
N LYS A 271 5.58 -13.70 -22.08
CA LYS A 271 5.50 -12.78 -23.22
C LYS A 271 6.62 -13.03 -24.24
N LYS A 272 7.84 -13.32 -23.77
CA LYS A 272 8.98 -13.65 -24.62
C LYS A 272 8.77 -14.98 -25.36
N GLU A 273 8.19 -15.98 -24.71
CA GLU A 273 7.86 -17.27 -25.33
C GLU A 273 6.80 -17.13 -26.44
N LEU A 274 5.90 -16.15 -26.29
CA LEU A 274 4.83 -15.86 -27.25
C LEU A 274 5.24 -14.91 -28.39
N ALA A 275 6.34 -14.17 -28.26
CA ALA A 275 6.69 -13.03 -29.14
C ALA A 275 6.78 -13.37 -30.65
N ASN A 276 6.97 -14.64 -31.00
CA ASN A 276 7.13 -15.10 -32.38
C ASN A 276 6.01 -16.07 -32.82
N LYS A 277 4.87 -16.08 -32.12
CA LYS A 277 3.75 -16.98 -32.43
C LYS A 277 2.55 -16.18 -32.88
N ASP A 278 1.83 -16.72 -33.86
CA ASP A 278 0.51 -16.21 -34.23
C ASP A 278 -0.46 -16.53 -33.09
N LEU A 279 -0.81 -15.50 -32.33
CA LEU A 279 -1.70 -15.65 -31.19
C LEU A 279 -3.15 -15.59 -31.65
N PRO A 280 -4.01 -16.53 -31.20
CA PRO A 280 -5.43 -16.36 -31.38
C PRO A 280 -5.89 -15.07 -30.68
N PRO A 281 -6.93 -14.39 -31.20
CA PRO A 281 -7.47 -13.20 -30.56
C PRO A 281 -7.84 -13.51 -29.11
N ALA A 282 -7.70 -12.50 -28.24
CA ALA A 282 -8.10 -12.63 -26.85
C ALA A 282 -9.54 -13.17 -26.76
N SER A 283 -9.73 -14.23 -25.99
CA SER A 283 -11.05 -14.85 -25.84
C SER A 283 -12.01 -13.90 -25.14
N ALA A 284 -13.28 -13.92 -25.57
CA ALA A 284 -14.38 -13.31 -24.84
C ALA A 284 -14.58 -13.94 -23.44
N HIS A 285 -13.84 -14.98 -23.07
CA HIS A 285 -13.89 -15.57 -21.72
C HIS A 285 -12.69 -15.18 -20.84
N ASN A 286 -11.81 -14.29 -21.31
CA ASN A 286 -10.71 -13.81 -20.48
C ASN A 286 -11.24 -12.99 -19.29
N PRO A 287 -10.64 -13.15 -18.10
CA PRO A 287 -11.07 -12.40 -16.93
C PRO A 287 -10.76 -10.92 -17.09
N TYR A 288 -11.74 -10.09 -16.76
CA TYR A 288 -11.68 -8.64 -16.87
C TYR A 288 -11.56 -7.98 -15.50
N LEU A 289 -10.71 -6.97 -15.40
CA LEU A 289 -10.58 -6.12 -14.22
C LEU A 289 -11.03 -4.71 -14.58
N GLY A 290 -12.13 -4.26 -13.98
CA GLY A 290 -12.57 -2.87 -14.03
C GLY A 290 -12.16 -2.17 -12.75
N HIS A 291 -11.59 -0.97 -12.86
CA HIS A 291 -11.39 -0.07 -11.72
C HIS A 291 -12.38 1.07 -11.82
N VAL A 292 -12.98 1.44 -10.69
CA VAL A 292 -13.79 2.65 -10.56
C VAL A 292 -13.02 3.61 -9.68
N ASP A 293 -12.64 4.74 -10.27
CA ASP A 293 -11.77 5.74 -9.69
C ASP A 293 -12.61 6.96 -9.25
N LEU A 294 -12.97 7.01 -7.96
CA LEU A 294 -13.78 8.09 -7.37
C LEU A 294 -12.93 8.88 -6.39
N PRO A 295 -12.74 10.20 -6.50
CA PRO A 295 -11.80 10.90 -5.63
C PRO A 295 -12.18 10.81 -4.15
N TYR A 296 -11.19 10.69 -3.27
CA TYR A 296 -11.41 10.97 -1.86
C TYR A 296 -11.75 12.46 -1.67
N ILE A 297 -12.93 12.76 -1.10
CA ILE A 297 -13.34 14.14 -0.83
C ILE A 297 -13.56 14.33 0.67
N GLY A 298 -12.87 15.32 1.25
CA GLY A 298 -13.00 15.74 2.64
C GLY A 298 -11.75 15.48 3.49
N SER A 299 -11.87 15.67 4.81
CA SER A 299 -10.84 15.33 5.79
C SER A 299 -10.71 13.81 5.90
N THR A 300 -9.56 13.33 6.35
CA THR A 300 -9.28 11.93 6.66
C THR A 300 -9.52 11.60 8.12
N GLU A 301 -9.70 12.63 8.95
CA GLU A 301 -10.27 12.50 10.29
C GLU A 301 -11.75 12.12 10.19
N ALA A 302 -12.15 10.98 10.75
CA ALA A 302 -13.49 10.43 10.62
C ALA A 302 -14.62 11.41 11.00
N ILE A 303 -14.47 12.18 12.09
CA ILE A 303 -15.49 13.13 12.55
C ILE A 303 -15.63 14.30 11.57
N THR A 304 -14.51 14.87 11.14
CA THR A 304 -14.51 15.99 10.18
C THR A 304 -14.99 15.52 8.80
N ASN A 305 -14.57 14.32 8.36
CA ASN A 305 -15.05 13.71 7.13
C ASN A 305 -16.57 13.51 7.14
N MET A 306 -17.10 12.99 8.24
CA MET A 306 -18.53 12.83 8.44
C MET A 306 -19.24 14.18 8.32
N ARG A 307 -18.81 15.18 9.08
CA ARG A 307 -19.41 16.53 9.06
C ARG A 307 -19.41 17.12 7.65
N GLN A 308 -18.28 17.09 6.96
CA GLN A 308 -18.16 17.62 5.59
C GLN A 308 -19.00 16.82 4.60
N SER A 309 -19.10 15.50 4.76
CA SER A 309 -19.94 14.64 3.92
C SER A 309 -21.42 14.93 4.12
N VAL A 310 -21.85 15.27 5.35
CA VAL A 310 -23.23 15.73 5.62
C VAL A 310 -23.49 17.07 4.96
N GLU A 311 -22.65 18.07 5.27
CA GLU A 311 -22.81 19.45 4.80
C GLU A 311 -22.89 19.52 3.27
N ASN A 312 -22.14 18.67 2.56
CA ASN A 312 -22.02 18.70 1.10
C ASN A 312 -22.68 17.50 0.40
N ARG A 313 -23.49 16.69 1.09
CA ARG A 313 -24.00 15.40 0.58
C ARG A 313 -24.57 15.47 -0.83
N THR A 314 -25.46 16.43 -1.11
CA THR A 314 -26.10 16.58 -2.42
C THR A 314 -25.08 16.90 -3.51
N GLN A 315 -24.15 17.82 -3.23
CA GLN A 315 -23.09 18.20 -4.15
C GLN A 315 -22.13 17.04 -4.40
N LEU A 316 -21.71 16.32 -3.35
CA LEU A 316 -20.82 15.16 -3.45
C LEU A 316 -21.48 14.04 -4.26
N THR A 317 -22.75 13.74 -4.00
CA THR A 317 -23.51 12.71 -4.74
C THR A 317 -23.61 13.07 -6.22
N ALA A 318 -23.93 14.33 -6.55
CA ALA A 318 -23.95 14.80 -7.94
C ALA A 318 -22.56 14.67 -8.59
N ARG A 319 -21.52 15.10 -7.87
CA ARG A 319 -20.14 15.02 -8.34
C ARG A 319 -19.68 13.59 -8.60
N PHE A 320 -20.00 12.64 -7.71
CA PHE A 320 -19.68 11.23 -7.93
C PHE A 320 -20.42 10.65 -9.13
N LYS A 321 -21.66 11.06 -9.39
CA LYS A 321 -22.38 10.66 -10.63
C LYS A 321 -21.68 11.17 -11.88
N GLU A 322 -21.25 12.44 -11.88
CA GLU A 322 -20.49 13.01 -13.00
C GLU A 322 -19.17 12.27 -13.23
N ILE A 323 -18.44 11.96 -12.16
CA ILE A 323 -17.14 11.28 -12.25
C ILE A 323 -17.30 9.82 -12.70
N LEU A 324 -18.35 9.14 -12.22
CA LEU A 324 -18.63 7.75 -12.58
C LEU A 324 -19.02 7.60 -14.05
N ASN A 325 -19.56 8.65 -14.68
CA ASN A 325 -19.99 8.63 -16.06
C ASN A 325 -18.85 8.18 -16.99
N GLY A 326 -19.09 7.14 -17.79
CA GLY A 326 -18.11 6.57 -18.71
C GLY A 326 -17.14 5.56 -18.10
N GLN A 327 -17.01 5.46 -16.77
CA GLN A 327 -16.04 4.53 -16.16
C GLN A 327 -16.48 3.06 -16.19
N LEU A 328 -17.77 2.81 -16.37
CA LEU A 328 -18.35 1.47 -16.39
C LEU A 328 -18.68 0.97 -17.81
N ASP A 329 -18.52 1.81 -18.83
CA ASP A 329 -19.03 1.55 -20.19
C ASP A 329 -18.41 0.29 -20.82
N ASP A 330 -17.13 0.03 -20.54
CA ASP A 330 -16.39 -1.12 -21.09
C ASP A 330 -16.45 -2.36 -20.18
N PHE A 331 -17.14 -2.29 -19.03
CA PHE A 331 -17.21 -3.41 -18.11
C PHE A 331 -18.17 -4.49 -18.63
N PRO A 332 -17.79 -5.79 -18.65
CA PRO A 332 -18.60 -6.86 -19.21
C PRO A 332 -19.72 -7.30 -18.25
N PHE A 333 -20.79 -6.50 -18.17
CA PHE A 333 -21.96 -6.77 -17.33
C PHE A 333 -22.79 -7.98 -17.78
N ASP A 334 -22.50 -8.55 -18.95
CA ASP A 334 -23.09 -9.80 -19.46
C ASP A 334 -22.51 -11.06 -18.80
N ARG A 335 -21.50 -10.92 -17.92
CA ARG A 335 -20.75 -12.04 -17.35
C ARG A 335 -20.75 -11.99 -15.84
N PRO A 336 -20.49 -13.13 -15.16
CA PRO A 336 -20.31 -13.12 -13.72
C PRO A 336 -19.15 -12.22 -13.29
N ALA A 337 -19.28 -11.53 -12.16
CA ALA A 337 -18.19 -10.75 -11.57
C ALA A 337 -18.22 -10.75 -10.04
N ASN A 338 -17.05 -10.53 -9.43
CA ASN A 338 -16.93 -10.09 -8.05
C ASN A 338 -16.91 -8.56 -8.00
N VAL A 339 -17.38 -7.99 -6.89
CA VAL A 339 -17.37 -6.53 -6.67
C VAL A 339 -16.68 -6.24 -5.33
N ILE A 340 -15.75 -5.28 -5.33
CA ILE A 340 -15.11 -4.78 -4.10
C ILE A 340 -15.62 -3.37 -3.85
N TYR A 341 -16.12 -3.13 -2.62
CA TYR A 341 -16.37 -1.80 -2.08
C TYR A 341 -15.24 -1.44 -1.12
N GLY A 342 -14.40 -0.51 -1.57
CA GLY A 342 -13.17 -0.09 -0.92
C GLY A 342 -13.31 0.99 0.16
N ALA A 343 -12.16 1.36 0.72
CA ALA A 343 -12.03 2.38 1.77
C ALA A 343 -12.26 3.81 1.24
N GLY A 344 -12.80 4.69 2.11
CA GLY A 344 -13.07 6.06 1.73
C GLY A 344 -13.80 6.96 2.73
N GLY A 345 -13.90 6.57 4.00
CA GLY A 345 -14.68 7.34 4.99
C GLY A 345 -16.17 7.48 4.61
N PHE A 346 -16.84 8.49 5.14
CA PHE A 346 -18.27 8.74 4.87
C PHE A 346 -18.53 9.23 3.44
N SER A 347 -17.60 9.99 2.85
CA SER A 347 -17.69 10.33 1.42
C SER A 347 -17.57 9.10 0.53
N GLY A 348 -16.79 8.10 0.96
CA GLY A 348 -16.72 6.77 0.33
C GLY A 348 -18.02 5.99 0.40
N ILE A 349 -18.78 6.10 1.49
CA ILE A 349 -20.11 5.49 1.57
C ILE A 349 -21.06 6.13 0.54
N LEU A 350 -21.03 7.46 0.41
CA LEU A 350 -21.84 8.18 -0.58
C LEU A 350 -21.44 7.82 -2.02
N ALA A 351 -20.14 7.77 -2.30
CA ALA A 351 -19.60 7.35 -3.60
C ALA A 351 -20.02 5.91 -3.91
N GLY A 352 -19.85 5.00 -2.95
CA GLY A 352 -20.25 3.61 -3.04
C GLY A 352 -21.74 3.46 -3.33
N MET A 353 -22.63 4.26 -2.73
CA MET A 353 -24.07 4.23 -3.02
C MET A 353 -24.37 4.59 -4.47
N VAL A 354 -23.71 5.63 -5.00
CA VAL A 354 -23.85 6.04 -6.40
C VAL A 354 -23.40 4.92 -7.33
N THR A 355 -22.24 4.31 -7.04
CA THR A 355 -21.69 3.23 -7.86
C THR A 355 -22.52 1.95 -7.76
N THR A 356 -23.02 1.57 -6.58
CA THR A 356 -23.88 0.39 -6.43
C THR A 356 -25.09 0.45 -7.34
N ARG A 357 -25.77 1.59 -7.43
CA ARG A 357 -26.92 1.75 -8.34
C ARG A 357 -26.52 1.52 -9.80
N ALA A 358 -25.44 2.15 -10.25
CA ALA A 358 -24.97 2.01 -11.63
C ALA A 358 -24.52 0.56 -11.94
N VAL A 359 -23.94 -0.13 -10.96
CA VAL A 359 -23.53 -1.54 -11.08
C VAL A 359 -24.75 -2.45 -11.17
N ASP A 360 -25.77 -2.25 -10.32
CA ASP A 360 -27.03 -3.00 -10.39
C ASP A 360 -27.74 -2.80 -11.73
N ASP A 361 -27.85 -1.55 -12.19
CA ASP A 361 -28.42 -1.22 -13.49
C ASP A 361 -27.64 -1.90 -14.63
N GLY A 362 -26.30 -1.86 -14.57
CA GLY A 362 -25.43 -2.52 -15.52
C GLY A 362 -25.68 -4.03 -15.62
N PHE A 363 -25.70 -4.74 -14.48
CA PHE A 363 -25.98 -6.18 -14.47
C PHE A 363 -27.41 -6.52 -14.88
N ALA A 364 -28.39 -5.71 -14.49
CA ALA A 364 -29.78 -5.89 -14.89
C ALA A 364 -29.94 -5.77 -16.42
N LEU A 365 -29.21 -4.86 -17.06
CA LEU A 365 -29.22 -4.68 -18.52
C LEU A 365 -28.38 -5.73 -19.26
N GLY A 366 -27.20 -6.08 -18.73
CA GLY A 366 -26.26 -6.99 -19.36
C GLY A 366 -26.65 -8.47 -19.25
N GLY A 367 -27.38 -8.85 -18.20
CA GLY A 367 -27.81 -10.23 -17.94
C GLY A 367 -26.77 -11.11 -17.23
N GLY A 368 -25.64 -10.54 -16.79
CA GLY A 368 -24.66 -11.20 -15.93
C GLY A 368 -25.10 -11.27 -14.46
N ALA A 369 -24.18 -11.64 -13.57
CA ALA A 369 -24.48 -11.79 -12.15
C ALA A 369 -23.30 -11.45 -11.23
N ILE A 370 -23.58 -10.77 -10.12
CA ILE A 370 -22.60 -10.51 -9.07
C ILE A 370 -22.39 -11.79 -8.24
N ARG A 371 -21.24 -12.47 -8.36
CA ARG A 371 -20.98 -13.70 -7.59
C ARG A 371 -20.77 -13.42 -6.11
N GLN A 372 -19.86 -12.50 -5.81
CA GLN A 372 -19.46 -12.17 -4.45
C GLN A 372 -19.21 -10.67 -4.32
N ILE A 373 -19.59 -10.13 -3.17
CA ILE A 373 -19.23 -8.79 -2.74
C ILE A 373 -18.18 -8.86 -1.64
N PHE A 374 -17.19 -7.97 -1.73
CA PHE A 374 -16.17 -7.76 -0.72
C PHE A 374 -16.30 -6.36 -0.13
N GLY A 375 -16.41 -6.27 1.19
CA GLY A 375 -16.45 -5.00 1.91
C GLY A 375 -15.13 -4.74 2.63
N VAL A 376 -14.55 -3.55 2.41
CA VAL A 376 -13.30 -3.12 3.07
C VAL A 376 -13.50 -1.73 3.68
N SER A 377 -13.16 -1.56 4.96
CA SER A 377 -13.30 -0.28 5.67
C SER A 377 -14.71 0.31 5.52
N ALA A 378 -14.82 1.58 5.14
CA ALA A 378 -16.11 2.25 4.91
C ALA A 378 -17.02 1.52 3.91
N GLY A 379 -16.44 0.90 2.87
CA GLY A 379 -17.17 0.13 1.86
C GLY A 379 -17.86 -1.13 2.39
N VAL A 380 -17.58 -1.55 3.64
CA VAL A 380 -18.31 -2.64 4.30
C VAL A 380 -19.82 -2.36 4.38
N LEU A 381 -20.21 -1.11 4.61
CA LEU A 381 -21.64 -0.76 4.67
C LEU A 381 -22.29 -0.85 3.29
N ASN A 382 -21.66 -0.30 2.25
CA ASN A 382 -22.16 -0.45 0.88
C ASN A 382 -22.28 -1.92 0.50
N GLY A 383 -21.24 -2.70 0.78
CA GLY A 383 -21.22 -4.13 0.48
C GLY A 383 -22.29 -4.91 1.24
N PHE A 384 -22.56 -4.57 2.49
CA PHE A 384 -23.61 -5.23 3.29
C PHE A 384 -25.01 -4.99 2.71
N PHE A 385 -25.40 -3.73 2.52
CA PHE A 385 -26.75 -3.43 2.03
C PHE A 385 -26.96 -3.95 0.60
N HIS A 386 -25.92 -3.90 -0.24
CA HIS A 386 -25.96 -4.48 -1.58
C HIS A 386 -26.08 -6.01 -1.56
N ALA A 387 -25.28 -6.68 -0.72
CA ALA A 387 -25.33 -8.13 -0.60
C ALA A 387 -26.67 -8.63 -0.05
N VAL A 388 -27.29 -7.90 0.89
CA VAL A 388 -28.63 -8.22 1.40
C VAL A 388 -29.67 -8.15 0.28
N GLN A 389 -29.67 -7.09 -0.52
CA GLN A 389 -30.60 -6.93 -1.63
C GLN A 389 -30.44 -8.06 -2.67
N LEU A 390 -29.20 -8.41 -3.01
CA LEU A 390 -28.90 -9.53 -3.92
C LEU A 390 -29.32 -10.88 -3.34
N ALA A 391 -29.05 -11.13 -2.06
CA ALA A 391 -29.43 -12.37 -1.38
C ALA A 391 -30.95 -12.51 -1.29
N ALA A 392 -31.67 -11.42 -1.01
CA ALA A 392 -33.12 -11.40 -0.97
C ALA A 392 -33.76 -11.72 -2.33
N ALA A 393 -33.18 -11.22 -3.42
CA ALA A 393 -33.62 -11.56 -4.78
C ALA A 393 -33.38 -13.03 -5.13
N ARG A 394 -32.30 -13.64 -4.61
CA ARG A 394 -31.93 -15.05 -4.86
C ARG A 394 -32.65 -16.05 -3.98
N HIS A 395 -32.95 -15.66 -2.74
CA HIS A 395 -33.45 -16.53 -1.67
C HIS A 395 -34.67 -15.90 -0.99
N PRO A 396 -35.79 -15.71 -1.71
CA PRO A 396 -37.00 -15.09 -1.17
C PRO A 396 -37.67 -15.92 -0.06
N ASP A 397 -37.27 -17.18 0.12
CA ASP A 397 -37.67 -18.07 1.20
C ASP A 397 -36.93 -17.79 2.53
N ILE A 398 -35.71 -17.26 2.46
CA ILE A 398 -34.89 -16.88 3.62
C ILE A 398 -35.19 -15.44 4.05
N TYR A 399 -35.36 -14.54 3.08
CA TYR A 399 -35.47 -13.10 3.32
C TYR A 399 -36.93 -12.58 3.31
N LYS A 400 -37.17 -11.52 4.08
CA LYS A 400 -38.42 -10.77 4.09
C LYS A 400 -38.42 -9.70 2.99
N PRO A 401 -39.59 -9.24 2.51
CA PRO A 401 -39.67 -8.20 1.48
C PRO A 401 -38.88 -6.91 1.80
N ALA A 402 -38.73 -6.56 3.08
CA ALA A 402 -37.93 -5.41 3.50
C ALA A 402 -36.47 -5.47 3.02
N ALA A 403 -35.90 -6.68 2.85
CA ALA A 403 -34.53 -6.87 2.40
C ALA A 403 -34.29 -6.43 0.94
N LEU A 404 -35.34 -6.39 0.10
CA LEU A 404 -35.26 -5.87 -1.27
C LEU A 404 -35.01 -4.36 -1.33
N HIS A 405 -35.25 -3.65 -0.21
CA HIS A 405 -35.05 -2.21 -0.07
C HIS A 405 -33.83 -1.87 0.81
N ALA A 406 -32.90 -2.81 0.98
CA ALA A 406 -31.74 -2.63 1.85
C ALA A 406 -30.89 -1.41 1.46
N LEU A 407 -30.69 -1.13 0.17
CA LEU A 407 -29.96 0.07 -0.24
C LEU A 407 -30.67 1.38 0.14
N GLU A 408 -32.00 1.41 0.14
CA GLU A 408 -32.78 2.57 0.59
C GLU A 408 -32.57 2.83 2.09
N ASP A 409 -32.46 1.77 2.90
CA ASP A 409 -32.16 1.90 4.32
C ASP A 409 -30.78 2.53 4.57
N LEU A 410 -29.76 2.21 3.76
CA LEU A 410 -28.46 2.87 3.80
C LEU A 410 -28.58 4.35 3.44
N GLU A 411 -29.35 4.68 2.41
CA GLU A 411 -29.57 6.06 1.99
C GLU A 411 -30.29 6.87 3.08
N VAL A 412 -31.28 6.28 3.75
CA VAL A 412 -31.99 6.89 4.88
C VAL A 412 -31.03 7.13 6.06
N LEU A 413 -30.16 6.16 6.36
CA LEU A 413 -29.13 6.31 7.39
C LEU A 413 -28.18 7.48 7.05
N MET A 414 -27.67 7.50 5.82
CA MET A 414 -26.77 8.55 5.34
C MET A 414 -27.45 9.90 5.17
N ALA A 415 -28.77 9.93 4.96
CA ALA A 415 -29.56 11.16 4.88
C ALA A 415 -29.71 11.87 6.22
N HIS A 416 -29.67 11.11 7.31
CA HIS A 416 -29.77 11.63 8.67
C HIS A 416 -28.47 11.33 9.44
N LEU A 417 -27.34 11.46 8.77
CA LEU A 417 -26.02 11.11 9.29
C LEU A 417 -25.65 11.99 10.49
N GLU A 418 -25.48 11.36 11.65
CA GLU A 418 -25.08 12.03 12.89
C GLU A 418 -24.08 11.14 13.66
N PRO A 419 -23.07 11.70 14.34
CA PRO A 419 -22.07 10.93 15.08
C PRO A 419 -22.68 9.87 16.01
N GLY A 420 -23.72 10.25 16.75
CA GLY A 420 -24.39 9.40 17.74
C GLY A 420 -25.10 8.19 17.15
N LYS A 421 -25.31 8.13 15.82
CA LYS A 421 -25.90 6.97 15.14
C LYS A 421 -24.88 5.90 14.78
N PHE A 422 -23.59 6.25 14.74
CA PHE A 422 -22.52 5.34 14.37
C PHE A 422 -21.67 4.95 15.58
N ALA A 423 -21.32 5.91 16.42
CA ALA A 423 -20.41 5.70 17.53
C ALA A 423 -20.87 6.41 18.81
N ALA A 424 -20.58 5.78 19.94
CA ALA A 424 -20.71 6.37 21.26
C ALA A 424 -19.32 6.61 21.88
N ILE A 425 -19.14 7.75 22.53
CA ILE A 425 -17.89 8.09 23.24
C ILE A 425 -17.72 7.18 24.46
N ASN A 426 -16.52 6.62 24.62
CA ASN A 426 -16.17 5.82 25.78
C ASN A 426 -15.99 6.71 27.02
N ARG A 427 -16.94 6.66 27.95
CA ARG A 427 -16.85 7.39 29.22
C ARG A 427 -16.02 6.67 30.30
N ASN A 428 -15.73 5.39 30.11
CA ASN A 428 -14.88 4.62 31.02
C ASN A 428 -13.40 4.86 30.68
N PRO A 429 -12.53 5.28 31.63
CA PRO A 429 -11.13 5.60 31.35
C PRO A 429 -10.32 4.46 30.71
N VAL A 430 -10.57 3.21 31.13
CA VAL A 430 -9.88 2.03 30.58
C VAL A 430 -10.30 1.77 29.14
N LYS A 431 -11.58 1.95 28.82
CA LYS A 431 -12.09 1.83 27.45
C LYS A 431 -11.64 3.00 26.57
N LEU A 432 -11.65 4.21 27.12
CA LEU A 432 -11.16 5.43 26.45
C LEU A 432 -9.69 5.29 26.08
N TRP A 433 -8.88 4.68 26.95
CA TRP A 433 -7.49 4.38 26.66
C TRP A 433 -7.36 3.44 25.46
N LYS A 434 -8.24 2.45 25.30
CA LYS A 434 -8.22 1.54 24.14
C LYS A 434 -8.71 2.20 22.85
N GLY A 435 -9.69 3.09 22.93
CA GLY A 435 -10.23 3.85 21.80
C GLY A 435 -11.22 4.92 22.27
N TRP A 436 -11.37 6.01 21.52
CA TRP A 436 -12.24 7.13 21.89
C TRP A 436 -13.72 6.77 21.91
N GLY A 437 -14.15 5.87 21.02
CA GLY A 437 -15.53 5.42 20.92
C GLY A 437 -15.69 3.92 20.73
N ASN A 438 -16.95 3.51 20.66
CA ASN A 438 -17.39 2.17 20.30
C ASN A 438 -18.57 2.25 19.32
N LEU A 439 -18.81 1.19 18.56
CA LEU A 439 -19.82 1.14 17.51
C LEU A 439 -21.20 0.66 17.99
N GLY A 440 -21.51 0.77 19.29
CA GLY A 440 -22.78 0.30 19.85
C GLY A 440 -24.04 0.83 19.13
N PRO A 441 -24.11 2.13 18.75
CA PRO A 441 -25.22 2.64 17.96
C PRO A 441 -25.37 1.97 16.59
N LEU A 442 -24.26 1.78 15.87
CA LEU A 442 -24.25 1.08 14.58
C LEU A 442 -24.62 -0.39 14.74
N GLU A 443 -24.12 -1.05 15.78
CA GLU A 443 -24.47 -2.43 16.13
C GLU A 443 -25.99 -2.59 16.32
N GLY A 444 -26.61 -1.71 17.11
CA GLY A 444 -28.05 -1.72 17.33
C GLY A 444 -28.85 -1.56 16.03
N PHE A 445 -28.47 -0.59 15.20
CA PHE A 445 -29.10 -0.37 13.90
C PHE A 445 -28.97 -1.59 12.97
N LEU A 446 -27.78 -2.18 12.85
CA LEU A 446 -27.55 -3.35 12.01
C LEU A 446 -28.32 -4.59 12.49
N LEU A 447 -28.42 -4.79 13.81
CA LEU A 447 -29.22 -5.88 14.40
C LEU A 447 -30.72 -5.71 14.11
N GLU A 448 -31.24 -4.49 14.25
CA GLU A 448 -32.63 -4.16 13.93
C GLU A 448 -32.92 -4.44 12.44
N ARG A 449 -32.05 -3.94 11.55
CA ARG A 449 -32.17 -4.17 10.10
C ARG A 449 -32.10 -5.65 9.75
N LEU A 450 -31.12 -6.38 10.29
CA LEU A 450 -30.95 -7.80 10.00
C LEU A 450 -32.14 -8.63 10.51
N SER A 451 -32.72 -8.26 11.65
CA SER A 451 -33.98 -8.86 12.14
C SER A 451 -35.14 -8.57 11.20
N ALA A 452 -35.28 -7.34 10.72
CA ALA A 452 -36.32 -6.97 9.75
C ALA A 452 -36.16 -7.73 8.42
N TYR A 453 -34.92 -7.94 7.97
CA TYR A 453 -34.61 -8.60 6.70
C TYR A 453 -34.81 -10.11 6.72
N THR A 454 -34.68 -10.75 7.88
CA THR A 454 -34.72 -12.23 8.00
C THR A 454 -35.94 -12.73 8.79
N GLY A 455 -36.55 -11.87 9.60
CA GLY A 455 -37.54 -12.25 10.60
C GLY A 455 -36.95 -13.00 11.80
N SER A 456 -35.62 -13.03 11.95
CA SER A 456 -34.96 -13.71 13.06
C SER A 456 -35.14 -12.93 14.37
N ASN A 457 -35.44 -13.66 15.44
CA ASN A 457 -35.45 -13.14 16.81
C ASN A 457 -34.04 -13.10 17.44
N CYS A 458 -33.05 -13.75 16.82
CA CYS A 458 -31.66 -13.80 17.28
C CYS A 458 -30.70 -13.27 16.20
N PRO A 459 -30.88 -12.02 15.71
CA PRO A 459 -30.07 -11.48 14.61
C PRO A 459 -28.57 -11.39 14.95
N ALA A 460 -28.22 -11.35 16.24
CA ALA A 460 -26.84 -11.30 16.70
C ALA A 460 -26.06 -12.60 16.48
N GLU A 461 -26.76 -13.73 16.30
CA GLU A 461 -26.16 -15.05 16.12
C GLU A 461 -26.11 -15.48 14.65
N LEU A 462 -26.83 -14.77 13.77
CA LEU A 462 -26.86 -15.09 12.34
C LEU A 462 -25.47 -14.94 11.71
N THR A 463 -25.02 -16.01 11.06
CA THR A 463 -23.81 -16.05 10.26
C THR A 463 -24.12 -15.83 8.78
N PHE A 464 -23.07 -15.63 7.98
CA PHE A 464 -23.20 -15.48 6.54
C PHE A 464 -23.77 -16.73 5.86
N ASP A 465 -23.40 -17.92 6.35
CA ASP A 465 -23.87 -19.20 5.83
C ASP A 465 -25.36 -19.42 6.13
N ASP A 466 -25.85 -19.01 7.32
CA ASP A 466 -27.26 -19.20 7.74
C ASP A 466 -28.26 -18.49 6.80
N ILE A 467 -27.84 -17.36 6.22
CA ILE A 467 -28.69 -16.53 5.37
C ILE A 467 -28.21 -16.47 3.92
N LEU A 468 -27.19 -17.27 3.55
CA LEU A 468 -26.61 -17.28 2.20
C LEU A 468 -26.20 -15.87 1.71
N LEU A 469 -25.63 -15.04 2.60
CA LEU A 469 -25.26 -13.67 2.28
C LEU A 469 -23.95 -13.65 1.47
N PRO A 470 -23.94 -13.19 0.20
CA PRO A 470 -22.77 -13.19 -0.67
C PRO A 470 -21.81 -12.02 -0.36
N LEU A 471 -21.52 -11.80 0.93
CA LEU A 471 -20.61 -10.80 1.44
C LEU A 471 -19.39 -11.48 2.07
N THR A 472 -18.22 -10.93 1.80
CA THR A 472 -17.00 -11.17 2.57
C THR A 472 -16.50 -9.85 3.12
N VAL A 473 -16.42 -9.73 4.44
CA VAL A 473 -15.85 -8.57 5.12
C VAL A 473 -14.37 -8.79 5.36
N CYS A 474 -13.55 -7.81 4.99
CA CYS A 474 -12.16 -7.79 5.38
C CYS A 474 -11.97 -7.11 6.74
N ALA A 475 -11.29 -7.79 7.67
CA ALA A 475 -10.94 -7.22 8.96
C ALA A 475 -9.47 -7.52 9.32
N SER A 476 -8.75 -6.51 9.80
CA SER A 476 -7.35 -6.65 10.19
C SER A 476 -7.25 -7.22 11.60
N ARG A 477 -6.45 -8.26 11.80
CA ARG A 477 -6.03 -8.68 13.13
C ARG A 477 -5.06 -7.66 13.73
N THR A 478 -4.89 -7.69 15.05
CA THR A 478 -3.93 -6.82 15.75
C THR A 478 -2.47 -7.06 15.37
N ASP A 479 -2.14 -8.19 14.74
CA ASP A 479 -0.82 -8.45 14.16
C ASP A 479 -0.64 -7.86 12.75
N GLY A 480 -1.68 -7.20 12.21
CA GLY A 480 -1.67 -6.57 10.90
C GLY A 480 -1.84 -7.55 9.74
N TYR A 481 -2.35 -8.75 9.96
CA TYR A 481 -2.81 -9.60 8.87
C TYR A 481 -4.33 -9.54 8.77
N PRO A 482 -4.92 -9.34 7.58
CA PRO A 482 -6.34 -9.49 7.38
C PRO A 482 -6.81 -10.93 7.62
N ASP A 483 -8.03 -11.05 8.14
CA ASP A 483 -8.88 -12.21 7.95
C ASP A 483 -10.06 -11.80 7.05
N TYR A 484 -10.59 -12.79 6.34
CA TYR A 484 -11.77 -12.65 5.52
C TYR A 484 -12.94 -13.33 6.25
N LEU A 485 -13.98 -12.58 6.57
CA LEU A 485 -15.15 -13.06 7.32
C LEU A 485 -16.35 -13.14 6.37
N GLY A 486 -16.93 -14.31 6.16
CA GLY A 486 -17.98 -14.50 5.17
C GLY A 486 -18.48 -15.94 5.11
N MET A 487 -19.22 -16.28 4.05
CA MET A 487 -19.65 -17.65 3.80
C MET A 487 -18.46 -18.60 3.67
N THR A 488 -18.52 -19.72 4.39
CA THR A 488 -17.46 -20.74 4.43
C THR A 488 -17.58 -21.77 3.31
N HIS A 489 -18.76 -21.84 2.67
CA HIS A 489 -19.02 -22.72 1.54
C HIS A 489 -19.38 -21.92 0.27
N PRO A 490 -18.74 -22.20 -0.89
CA PRO A 490 -17.58 -23.10 -1.05
C PRO A 490 -16.33 -22.56 -0.35
N THR A 491 -15.40 -23.45 -0.02
CA THR A 491 -14.13 -23.08 0.64
C THR A 491 -13.28 -22.20 -0.27
N ARG A 492 -12.99 -20.98 0.19
CA ARG A 492 -12.14 -20.00 -0.49
C ARG A 492 -10.89 -19.76 0.35
N LEU A 493 -9.74 -20.14 -0.20
CA LEU A 493 -8.44 -19.96 0.45
C LEU A 493 -7.30 -19.84 -0.54
N PHE A 494 -6.22 -19.20 -0.10
CA PHE A 494 -4.92 -19.16 -0.75
C PHE A 494 -3.78 -19.24 0.28
N ILE A 495 -2.59 -19.60 -0.18
CA ILE A 495 -1.37 -19.67 0.62
C ILE A 495 -0.35 -18.67 0.09
N TRP A 496 0.18 -17.85 1.00
CA TRP A 496 1.14 -16.80 0.70
C TRP A 496 2.24 -16.78 1.78
N GLU A 497 3.51 -17.02 1.39
CA GLU A 497 4.66 -17.12 2.31
C GLU A 497 4.42 -18.09 3.48
N GLY A 498 3.85 -19.26 3.18
CA GLY A 498 3.54 -20.29 4.20
C GLY A 498 2.37 -19.93 5.13
N ARG A 499 1.71 -18.79 4.94
CA ARG A 499 0.47 -18.44 5.65
C ARG A 499 -0.74 -18.84 4.81
N THR A 500 -1.67 -19.55 5.44
CA THR A 500 -2.98 -19.83 4.85
C THR A 500 -3.93 -18.69 5.17
N TRP A 501 -4.58 -18.18 4.13
CA TRP A 501 -5.63 -17.18 4.21
C TRP A 501 -6.90 -17.82 3.70
N GLU A 502 -7.93 -17.83 4.54
CA GLU A 502 -9.19 -18.51 4.28
C GLU A 502 -10.36 -17.62 4.70
N VAL A 503 -11.51 -17.83 4.08
CA VAL A 503 -12.76 -17.22 4.55
C VAL A 503 -13.25 -17.98 5.78
N LYS A 504 -13.46 -17.24 6.87
CA LYS A 504 -13.85 -17.75 8.19
C LYS A 504 -15.31 -17.39 8.50
N PRO A 505 -16.02 -18.24 9.25
CA PRO A 505 -17.37 -17.93 9.70
C PRO A 505 -17.32 -16.86 10.80
N ALA A 506 -18.31 -15.98 10.81
CA ALA A 506 -18.54 -15.02 11.87
C ALA A 506 -20.01 -14.58 11.88
N PRO A 507 -20.53 -14.10 13.03
CA PRO A 507 -21.80 -13.39 13.03
C PRO A 507 -21.72 -12.15 12.13
N VAL A 508 -22.74 -11.96 11.28
CA VAL A 508 -22.75 -10.93 10.23
C VAL A 508 -22.48 -9.54 10.79
N VAL A 509 -23.22 -9.16 11.85
CA VAL A 509 -23.05 -7.83 12.46
C VAL A 509 -21.66 -7.67 13.07
N LYS A 510 -21.13 -8.68 13.77
CA LYS A 510 -19.78 -8.60 14.35
C LYS A 510 -18.70 -8.46 13.28
N ALA A 511 -18.83 -9.17 12.16
CA ALA A 511 -17.91 -9.04 11.03
C ALA A 511 -17.95 -7.63 10.44
N ILE A 512 -19.14 -7.05 10.25
CA ILE A 512 -19.30 -5.67 9.76
C ILE A 512 -18.61 -4.67 10.71
N LEU A 513 -18.85 -4.79 12.02
CA LEU A 513 -18.21 -3.93 13.01
C LEU A 513 -16.69 -4.09 13.01
N ALA A 514 -16.18 -5.31 12.88
CA ALA A 514 -14.76 -5.59 12.79
C ALA A 514 -14.12 -4.90 11.58
N GLY A 515 -14.72 -5.03 10.40
CA GLY A 515 -14.25 -4.37 9.17
C GLY A 515 -14.32 -2.84 9.22
N TRP A 516 -15.11 -2.26 10.13
CA TRP A 516 -15.28 -0.81 10.29
C TRP A 516 -14.57 -0.21 11.51
N SER A 517 -14.00 -1.05 12.39
CA SER A 517 -13.39 -0.63 13.66
C SER A 517 -12.05 0.07 13.44
N MET A 518 -12.07 1.36 13.09
CA MET A 518 -10.84 2.15 12.90
C MET A 518 -9.93 2.07 14.14
N ASN A 519 -8.74 1.53 13.94
CA ASN A 519 -7.75 1.23 14.97
C ASN A 519 -7.31 2.42 15.86
N THR A 520 -7.44 3.66 15.37
CA THR A 520 -7.04 4.86 16.11
C THR A 520 -8.14 5.40 17.04
N TYR A 521 -9.42 5.29 16.64
CA TYR A 521 -10.52 5.99 17.33
C TYR A 521 -11.57 5.05 17.92
N ILE A 522 -11.70 3.85 17.38
CA ILE A 522 -12.75 2.90 17.72
C ILE A 522 -12.13 1.69 18.42
N MET A 523 -12.78 1.22 19.49
CA MET A 523 -12.36 -0.01 20.15
C MET A 523 -12.34 -1.19 19.15
N PRO A 524 -11.30 -2.04 19.17
CA PRO A 524 -11.28 -3.25 18.37
C PRO A 524 -12.49 -4.14 18.66
N THR A 525 -13.05 -4.74 17.61
CA THR A 525 -14.14 -5.71 17.74
C THR A 525 -13.58 -7.09 18.04
N GLU A 526 -14.19 -7.80 18.99
CA GLU A 526 -13.76 -9.15 19.36
C GLU A 526 -14.67 -10.20 18.71
N ILE A 527 -14.05 -11.19 18.06
CA ILE A 527 -14.71 -12.35 17.47
C ILE A 527 -13.89 -13.58 17.85
N ASN A 528 -14.51 -14.55 18.53
CA ASN A 528 -13.87 -15.81 18.93
C ASN A 528 -12.53 -15.64 19.67
N GLY A 529 -12.42 -14.63 20.55
CA GLY A 529 -11.19 -14.33 21.31
C GLY A 529 -10.10 -13.60 20.53
N GLN A 530 -10.32 -13.28 19.25
CA GLN A 530 -9.42 -12.47 18.42
C GLN A 530 -9.96 -11.04 18.30
N GLN A 531 -9.07 -10.06 18.46
CA GLN A 531 -9.39 -8.65 18.25
C GLN A 531 -9.12 -8.24 16.80
N TYR A 532 -10.06 -7.50 16.26
CA TYR A 532 -10.08 -7.02 14.89
C TYR A 532 -10.23 -5.50 14.83
N THR A 533 -9.56 -4.92 13.83
CA THR A 533 -9.66 -3.52 13.43
C THR A 533 -9.98 -3.43 11.94
N ASP A 534 -10.18 -2.22 11.44
CA ASP A 534 -10.44 -1.91 10.03
C ASP A 534 -9.50 -2.68 9.09
N GLY A 535 -10.07 -3.43 8.13
CA GLY A 535 -9.34 -4.15 7.08
C GLY A 535 -8.50 -3.23 6.19
N GLY A 536 -9.03 -2.04 5.88
CA GLY A 536 -8.34 -1.00 5.10
C GLY A 536 -7.18 -0.34 5.83
N GLY A 537 -7.09 -0.52 7.15
CA GLY A 537 -5.99 0.00 7.97
C GLY A 537 -4.66 -0.74 7.78
N THR A 538 -4.64 -1.88 7.08
CA THR A 538 -3.43 -2.69 6.92
C THR A 538 -3.06 -2.99 5.46
N PHE A 539 -4.07 -3.07 4.59
CA PHE A 539 -3.93 -3.09 3.14
C PHE A 539 -5.01 -2.15 2.56
N TYR A 540 -4.66 -1.14 1.78
CA TYR A 540 -5.69 -0.17 1.35
C TYR A 540 -6.57 -0.67 0.19
N ASP A 541 -5.99 -1.45 -0.73
CA ASP A 541 -6.67 -2.06 -1.88
C ASP A 541 -6.54 -3.59 -1.80
N HIS A 542 -7.66 -4.29 -1.99
CA HIS A 542 -7.75 -5.73 -1.78
C HIS A 542 -7.90 -6.54 -3.08
N GLY A 543 -7.87 -5.89 -4.25
CA GLY A 543 -8.08 -6.54 -5.55
C GLY A 543 -7.22 -7.80 -5.75
N LEU A 544 -5.93 -7.72 -5.40
CA LEU A 544 -5.00 -8.85 -5.51
C LEU A 544 -5.41 -10.04 -4.63
N MET A 545 -5.78 -9.81 -3.37
CA MET A 545 -6.15 -10.89 -2.46
C MET A 545 -7.49 -11.51 -2.85
N VAL A 546 -8.46 -10.68 -3.27
CA VAL A 546 -9.74 -11.15 -3.80
C VAL A 546 -9.53 -12.03 -5.03
N ALA A 547 -8.67 -11.59 -5.95
CA ALA A 547 -8.27 -12.39 -7.10
C ALA A 547 -7.58 -13.70 -6.70
N CYS A 548 -6.87 -13.77 -5.56
CA CYS A 548 -6.26 -15.02 -5.08
C CYS A 548 -7.27 -15.94 -4.35
N LEU A 549 -8.27 -15.37 -3.68
CA LEU A 549 -9.36 -16.12 -3.04
C LEU A 549 -10.33 -16.72 -4.06
N ASP A 550 -10.48 -16.09 -5.23
CA ASP A 550 -11.37 -16.57 -6.28
C ASP A 550 -10.80 -17.84 -6.93
N PRO A 551 -11.50 -18.99 -6.81
CA PRO A 551 -11.05 -20.24 -7.41
C PRO A 551 -10.91 -20.16 -8.94
N GLU A 552 -11.69 -19.30 -9.61
CA GLU A 552 -11.79 -19.25 -11.07
C GLU A 552 -11.14 -18.01 -11.71
N LEU A 553 -10.70 -17.04 -10.90
CA LEU A 553 -10.33 -15.70 -11.38
C LEU A 553 -11.42 -15.08 -12.26
N THR A 554 -12.58 -14.83 -11.68
CA THR A 554 -13.71 -14.20 -12.38
C THR A 554 -13.40 -12.73 -12.66
N ASN A 555 -14.22 -12.09 -13.51
CA ASN A 555 -14.23 -10.64 -13.64
C ASN A 555 -14.31 -9.97 -12.27
N LEU A 556 -13.62 -8.84 -12.11
CA LEU A 556 -13.60 -8.10 -10.87
C LEU A 556 -13.86 -6.62 -11.16
N LEU A 557 -14.85 -6.05 -10.48
CA LEU A 557 -15.05 -4.61 -10.41
C LEU A 557 -14.50 -4.10 -9.08
N ASN A 558 -13.40 -3.35 -9.14
CA ASN A 558 -12.70 -2.82 -7.98
C ASN A 558 -13.11 -1.35 -7.76
N ILE A 559 -14.03 -1.11 -6.82
CA ILE A 559 -14.53 0.24 -6.52
C ILE A 559 -13.74 0.79 -5.34
N HIS A 560 -12.82 1.71 -5.60
CA HIS A 560 -12.00 2.34 -4.57
C HIS A 560 -11.96 3.86 -4.74
N LEU A 561 -11.87 4.60 -3.64
CA LEU A 561 -11.75 6.06 -3.76
C LEU A 561 -10.34 6.48 -4.22
N ASP A 562 -10.14 6.97 -5.45
CA ASP A 562 -8.88 7.36 -6.11
C ASP A 562 -8.19 8.66 -5.66
N GLU A 563 -6.89 8.76 -5.97
CA GLU A 563 -6.12 10.02 -6.01
C GLU A 563 -6.55 10.79 -7.26
N PRO A 564 -7.00 12.05 -7.16
CA PRO A 564 -7.32 12.82 -8.37
C PRO A 564 -6.08 13.07 -9.21
N ASP A 565 -6.28 13.35 -10.50
CA ASP A 565 -5.20 13.73 -11.41
C ASP A 565 -4.37 14.90 -10.86
N GLY A 566 -3.05 14.72 -10.74
CA GLY A 566 -2.12 15.71 -10.19
C GLY A 566 -2.27 16.03 -8.69
N HIS A 567 -3.12 15.32 -7.94
CA HIS A 567 -3.42 15.61 -6.53
C HIS A 567 -3.03 14.44 -5.62
N SER A 568 -2.05 14.67 -4.74
CA SER A 568 -1.92 13.86 -3.52
C SER A 568 -2.97 14.33 -2.49
N TYR A 569 -2.97 13.75 -1.28
CA TYR A 569 -3.75 14.18 -0.11
C TYR A 569 -3.53 15.66 0.31
N ASN A 570 -2.88 16.50 -0.51
CA ASN A 570 -2.49 17.89 -0.27
C ASN A 570 -1.83 18.05 1.10
N LEU A 571 -0.94 17.10 1.41
CA LEU A 571 -0.27 17.11 2.69
C LEU A 571 0.56 18.38 2.80
N PRO A 572 0.61 19.00 4.00
CA PRO A 572 1.34 20.24 4.19
C PRO A 572 2.81 20.02 3.81
N GLU A 573 3.38 20.98 3.07
CA GLU A 573 4.79 20.97 2.66
C GLU A 573 5.73 20.76 3.86
N HIS A 574 5.32 21.25 5.03
CA HIS A 574 5.99 21.05 6.30
C HIS A 574 5.05 20.40 7.33
N PHE A 575 5.27 19.11 7.59
CA PHE A 575 4.43 18.26 8.42
C PHE A 575 4.47 18.62 9.90
N ASP A 576 3.35 19.10 10.46
CA ASP A 576 3.21 19.24 11.91
C ASP A 576 3.12 17.86 12.58
N LEU A 577 3.83 17.65 13.69
CA LEU A 577 3.90 16.40 14.42
C LEU A 577 2.53 15.87 14.86
N VAL A 578 1.64 16.75 15.32
CA VAL A 578 0.30 16.35 15.78
C VAL A 578 -0.52 15.86 14.59
N LYS A 579 -0.54 16.62 13.49
CA LYS A 579 -1.24 16.21 12.26
C LYS A 579 -0.66 14.91 11.73
N THR A 580 0.66 14.83 11.62
CA THR A 580 1.36 13.64 11.12
C THR A 580 1.04 12.41 11.96
N ALA A 581 0.97 12.51 13.29
CA ALA A 581 0.67 11.37 14.15
C ALA A 581 -0.77 10.85 14.00
N PHE A 582 -1.75 11.70 13.67
CA PHE A 582 -3.15 11.31 13.50
C PHE A 582 -3.57 11.09 12.04
N GLU A 583 -2.81 11.62 11.07
CA GLU A 583 -3.04 11.53 9.62
C GLU A 583 -2.02 10.62 8.92
N THR A 584 -1.25 9.83 9.67
CA THR A 584 -0.10 9.11 9.11
C THR A 584 -0.45 8.05 8.07
N HIS A 585 -1.68 7.56 8.12
CA HIS A 585 -2.24 6.67 7.12
C HIS A 585 -2.20 7.30 5.70
N ASN A 586 -2.33 8.62 5.58
CA ASN A 586 -2.29 9.33 4.29
C ASN A 586 -0.89 9.40 3.65
N LEU A 587 0.17 9.10 4.41
CA LEU A 587 1.54 9.05 3.89
C LEU A 587 1.89 7.68 3.32
N CYS A 588 1.29 6.61 3.84
CA CYS A 588 1.63 5.24 3.46
C CYS A 588 0.69 4.67 2.40
N PHE A 589 -0.58 5.05 2.42
CA PHE A 589 -1.59 4.55 1.50
C PHE A 589 -1.35 4.85 0.01
N PRO A 590 -0.83 6.04 -0.39
CA PRO A 590 -0.59 6.36 -1.80
C PRO A 590 0.17 5.27 -2.55
N GLU A 591 1.41 4.99 -2.12
CA GLU A 591 2.27 4.06 -2.85
C GLU A 591 1.84 2.60 -2.66
N GLU A 592 1.41 2.21 -1.45
CA GLU A 592 0.91 0.86 -1.21
C GLU A 592 -0.25 0.56 -2.16
N ARG A 593 -1.19 1.49 -2.29
CA ARG A 593 -2.33 1.35 -3.20
C ARG A 593 -1.89 1.32 -4.67
N ARG A 594 -1.07 2.28 -5.12
CA ARG A 594 -0.54 2.29 -6.51
C ARG A 594 0.10 0.94 -6.84
N ARG A 595 0.85 0.38 -5.89
CA ARG A 595 1.47 -0.95 -6.04
C ARG A 595 0.46 -2.09 -6.08
N MET A 596 -0.55 -2.08 -5.21
CA MET A 596 -1.60 -3.09 -5.18
C MET A 596 -2.41 -3.10 -6.48
N ARG A 597 -2.83 -1.92 -6.95
CA ARG A 597 -3.51 -1.75 -8.24
C ARG A 597 -2.66 -2.33 -9.37
N LYS A 598 -1.40 -1.88 -9.49
CA LYS A 598 -0.49 -2.34 -10.54
C LYS A 598 -0.21 -3.85 -10.50
N THR A 599 -0.13 -4.43 -9.30
CA THR A 599 0.06 -5.88 -9.13
C THR A 599 -1.19 -6.64 -9.57
N THR A 600 -2.38 -6.14 -9.24
CA THR A 600 -3.67 -6.71 -9.67
C THR A 600 -3.82 -6.62 -11.19
N ASP A 601 -3.52 -5.46 -11.79
CA ASP A 601 -3.54 -5.27 -13.26
C ASP A 601 -2.62 -6.26 -13.96
N LEU A 602 -1.38 -6.39 -13.45
CA LEU A 602 -0.40 -7.31 -13.99
C LEU A 602 -0.87 -8.76 -13.86
N LEU A 603 -1.60 -9.10 -12.80
CA LEU A 603 -2.12 -10.44 -12.58
C LEU A 603 -3.17 -10.78 -13.65
N TYR A 604 -4.16 -9.91 -13.84
CA TYR A 604 -5.20 -10.10 -14.86
C TYR A 604 -4.60 -10.13 -16.28
N LYS A 605 -3.63 -9.24 -16.57
CA LYS A 605 -2.87 -9.28 -17.84
C LYS A 605 -2.09 -10.58 -18.01
N HIS A 606 -1.47 -11.09 -16.94
CA HIS A 606 -0.75 -12.36 -16.98
C HIS A 606 -1.69 -13.53 -17.26
N PHE A 607 -2.86 -13.60 -16.62
CA PHE A 607 -3.81 -14.69 -16.85
C PHE A 607 -4.50 -14.60 -18.21
N SER A 608 -4.73 -13.40 -18.73
CA SER A 608 -5.14 -13.21 -20.12
C SER A 608 -4.10 -13.73 -21.11
N LEU A 609 -2.81 -13.45 -20.84
CA LEU A 609 -1.69 -13.95 -21.65
C LEU A 609 -1.53 -15.48 -21.54
N ARG A 610 -1.77 -16.05 -20.35
CA ARG A 610 -1.77 -17.50 -20.13
C ARG A 610 -2.87 -18.18 -20.93
N ALA A 611 -4.08 -17.66 -20.91
CA ALA A 611 -5.20 -18.21 -21.69
C ALA A 611 -4.87 -18.20 -23.19
N GLN A 612 -4.27 -17.12 -23.70
CA GLN A 612 -3.79 -17.06 -25.10
C GLN A 612 -2.72 -18.11 -25.39
N ALA A 613 -1.76 -18.29 -24.47
CA ALA A 613 -0.71 -19.29 -24.61
C ALA A 613 -1.28 -20.72 -24.65
N GLU A 614 -2.23 -21.04 -23.78
CA GLU A 614 -2.93 -22.33 -23.76
C GLU A 614 -3.68 -22.58 -25.08
N LEU A 615 -4.41 -21.58 -25.60
CA LEU A 615 -5.07 -21.67 -26.90
C LEU A 615 -4.09 -21.86 -28.07
N ALA A 616 -2.88 -21.31 -27.96
CA ALA A 616 -1.80 -21.52 -28.92
C ALA A 616 -1.04 -22.86 -28.73
N GLY A 617 -1.54 -23.76 -27.86
CA GLY A 617 -0.94 -25.06 -27.59
C GLY A 617 0.35 -25.00 -26.77
N ILE A 618 0.62 -23.89 -26.08
CA ILE A 618 1.79 -23.72 -25.22
C ILE A 618 1.47 -24.26 -23.83
N THR A 619 2.34 -25.12 -23.33
CA THR A 619 2.24 -25.61 -21.96
C THR A 619 2.63 -24.49 -21.00
N VAL A 620 1.66 -23.93 -20.28
CA VAL A 620 1.91 -22.97 -19.20
C VAL A 620 2.01 -23.69 -17.85
N PRO A 621 2.81 -23.17 -16.89
CA PRO A 621 2.83 -23.71 -15.53
C PRO A 621 1.44 -23.65 -14.88
N PRO A 622 1.11 -24.48 -13.88
CA PRO A 622 -0.17 -24.42 -13.17
C PRO A 622 -0.50 -23.04 -12.61
N ASP A 623 -1.79 -22.77 -12.38
CA ASP A 623 -2.23 -21.58 -11.65
C ASP A 623 -1.56 -21.53 -10.27
N PHE A 624 -0.78 -20.47 -10.05
CA PHE A 624 -0.01 -20.28 -8.83
C PHE A 624 -0.71 -19.37 -7.81
N ARG A 625 -1.82 -18.69 -8.17
CA ARG A 625 -2.44 -17.65 -7.32
C ARG A 625 -2.81 -18.17 -5.93
N ARG A 626 -3.31 -19.40 -5.87
CA ARG A 626 -3.75 -20.05 -4.63
C ARG A 626 -2.61 -20.63 -3.80
N ASN A 627 -1.42 -20.80 -4.38
CA ASN A 627 -0.22 -21.27 -3.68
C ASN A 627 1.00 -20.57 -4.26
N TRP A 628 1.16 -19.29 -3.94
CA TRP A 628 2.16 -18.44 -4.57
C TRP A 628 3.51 -18.61 -3.87
N THR A 629 4.42 -19.32 -4.54
CA THR A 629 5.83 -19.40 -4.13
C THR A 629 6.68 -18.49 -5.01
N ILE A 630 7.44 -17.58 -4.40
CA ILE A 630 8.40 -16.71 -5.10
C ILE A 630 9.52 -17.55 -5.72
N LYS A 631 9.76 -17.39 -7.02
CA LYS A 631 10.82 -18.08 -7.78
C LYS A 631 11.87 -17.12 -8.31
N PHE A 632 11.46 -15.94 -8.79
CA PHE A 632 12.31 -15.08 -9.62
C PHE A 632 12.82 -13.81 -8.92
N SER A 633 12.27 -13.45 -7.76
CA SER A 633 12.64 -12.23 -7.02
C SER A 633 13.07 -12.55 -5.59
N LYS A 634 14.32 -12.97 -5.42
CA LYS A 634 14.88 -13.26 -4.09
C LYS A 634 15.75 -12.09 -3.62
N ALA A 635 15.25 -11.40 -2.61
CA ALA A 635 16.07 -10.46 -1.84
C ALA A 635 17.08 -11.25 -0.99
N ILE A 636 18.29 -10.71 -0.81
CA ILE A 636 19.34 -11.34 -0.01
C ILE A 636 19.03 -11.12 1.48
N GLU A 637 19.25 -12.13 2.31
CA GLU A 637 19.16 -12.00 3.77
C GLU A 637 20.54 -11.61 4.33
N LEU A 638 20.58 -10.52 5.12
CA LEU A 638 21.81 -9.96 5.70
C LEU A 638 21.90 -10.17 7.22
#